data_AF-A0A2H5FHK3-F1
#
_entry.id   AF-A0A2H5FHK3-F1
#
_cell.length_a   1.000
_cell.length_b   1.000
_cell.length_c   1.000
_cell.angle_alpha   90.00
_cell.angle_beta   90.00
_cell.angle_gamma   90.00
#
_symmetry.space_group_name_H-M   'P 1'
#
loop_
_entity.id
_entity.type
_entity.pdbx_description
1 polymer ?
#
loop_
_entity_poly.entity_id
_entity_poly.type
_entity_poly.pdbx_seq_one_letter_code
_entity_poly.pdbx_strand_id
1 'polypeptide(L)'
;MNPLLSNLGYSLDPNTRVWLKADCESIAYNDGDEIENRITSAITQSTDVSLFSLELKKHCIDWPSLYHLSAARANILRPFRSLFPGADVLEIGSGCGAITRYLGECEANVLALEGTLRRAVITRARTRDLNNVEVVCEQFHKFAGSHKFDVITLIGVLEYANLFMPGERPIHNMLEQVKSMLKSDGRLIIAIENQLGLKYFAGAPEDHHGQPLYGIEGRYKDKQPTTYGRRTLKRHLHQAGFIENHFFAPFPDYKLPLSIISQRGFSSQEFDPGMLVTHGVRADPQLPPHLFFSPELVWPVVLKNELGLDLANSFLIVAQTSKIKSPSSEVLAYHYSTHRAKPFCKETLFLQTENGNIEVQCNLLEPNTIQNTEDQSLSHVFERRAEYIKGKLLSCDFIDIVIRDGWSIEELGLFFKKYLSIVASLISKNNPINEIGIDTLLPGKSIDLTPINIIIRQNGEPYAIDQEWGWNNSFSVGFIIFRSLLWLNNIISCYGKPDGTVPNTLLGLFLALYKEMGFEISEEKIQSYYELEALFQSKVAQDKVVMPHMSSSLRTSNLNQLITNYANYQNIESALIEKDHHIRNLEYIVTDKDKHIENLEHIFSEKDHHIRNLESMFDDKDRHIRNLEHIFAEKEGHIRNLENMVDDKEKHIENLEHIFAEKEGHIRNLENMADDKDRHIENLEHIFAEKEGHIRNLENMADDKDRHIENLEHIFAEKNGHIRNLENMFDDKDRHIRNLEHIFAEKEGHIRNLENMVDDKDKHIENLEHIFAEKEGHIRNLESMVEDKDKHIENLEHIFAEKEGHIRNLESMVEDKERHIENLEYILAENNNHITSLELMVAEKDKHIENLEQIFAEKDKHIENLECMFAKRDNDINSLKSMVADKDKHIECLEHKFGENEIHIKGLEQMLVDRDKLIDDLENITLYKNRKLLFLEQIINSFKKKKIVQFAIYIRKKIARNPVKICSKSTFFDKNWYLDYYPDVKMSGLDPVIHYIKYGAAEKRDPGPHFSTQYYLEENPDVEIMGINPLVHYEIQKKYLIE
;
A
#
# COMPACT_ATOMS: atom_id res chain seq x y z
N MET A 1 -36.44 26.34 21.10
CA MET A 1 -35.29 27.26 21.35
C MET A 1 -34.70 26.86 22.69
N ASN A 2 -33.44 26.44 22.73
CA ASN A 2 -32.76 26.04 23.95
C ASN A 2 -32.28 27.29 24.71
N PRO A 3 -32.83 27.61 25.90
CA PRO A 3 -32.49 28.83 26.63
C PRO A 3 -31.02 28.87 27.06
N LEU A 4 -30.40 27.71 27.31
CA LEU A 4 -28.99 27.60 27.66
C LEU A 4 -28.11 28.20 26.56
N LEU A 5 -28.29 27.72 25.33
CA LEU A 5 -27.43 28.08 24.20
C LEU A 5 -27.66 29.53 23.77
N SER A 6 -28.90 30.00 23.80
CA SER A 6 -29.18 31.42 23.56
C SER A 6 -28.51 32.33 24.59
N ASN A 7 -28.50 31.95 25.88
CA ASN A 7 -27.82 32.72 26.93
C ASN A 7 -26.29 32.72 26.78
N LEU A 8 -25.72 31.70 26.15
CA LEU A 8 -24.29 31.61 25.83
C LEU A 8 -23.92 32.29 24.50
N GLY A 9 -24.89 32.96 23.85
CA GLY A 9 -24.67 33.72 22.62
C GLY A 9 -24.73 32.91 21.33
N TYR A 10 -25.18 31.65 21.37
CA TYR A 10 -25.40 30.85 20.16
C TYR A 10 -26.78 31.15 19.55
N SER A 11 -26.82 31.18 18.22
CA SER A 11 -28.06 31.20 17.45
C SER A 11 -28.21 29.88 16.68
N LEU A 12 -29.46 29.43 16.53
CA LEU A 12 -29.77 28.24 15.75
C LEU A 12 -29.81 28.60 14.27
N ASP A 13 -28.92 28.03 13.47
CA ASP A 13 -28.96 28.21 12.02
C ASP A 13 -30.20 27.52 11.44
N PRO A 14 -31.11 28.24 10.74
CA PRO A 14 -32.37 27.67 10.27
C PRO A 14 -32.19 26.58 9.19
N ASN A 15 -31.08 26.59 8.45
CA ASN A 15 -30.85 25.67 7.35
C ASN A 15 -30.30 24.32 7.86
N THR A 16 -29.28 24.37 8.71
CA THR A 16 -28.59 23.18 9.22
C THR A 16 -29.18 22.66 10.52
N ARG A 17 -29.89 23.52 11.27
CA ARG A 17 -30.34 23.27 12.65
C ARG A 17 -29.20 22.99 13.62
N VAL A 18 -28.02 23.55 13.35
CA VAL A 18 -26.85 23.53 14.23
C VAL A 18 -26.76 24.88 14.95
N TRP A 19 -26.34 24.88 16.21
CA TRP A 19 -26.12 26.09 16.99
C TRP A 19 -24.71 26.65 16.73
N LEU A 20 -24.65 27.94 16.37
CA LEU A 20 -23.43 28.63 15.95
C LEU A 20 -23.29 29.97 16.68
N LYS A 21 -22.04 30.42 16.90
CA LYS A 21 -21.75 31.84 17.16
C LYS A 21 -21.46 32.57 15.86
N ALA A 22 -21.58 33.90 15.89
CA ALA A 22 -21.30 34.76 14.74
C ALA A 22 -19.84 34.68 14.26
N ASP A 23 -18.91 34.34 15.16
CA ASP A 23 -17.46 34.22 14.96
C ASP A 23 -16.98 32.76 14.91
N CYS A 24 -17.86 31.81 14.59
CA CYS A 24 -17.52 30.39 14.57
C CYS A 24 -16.42 30.06 13.55
N GLU A 25 -15.25 29.64 14.05
CA GLU A 25 -14.13 29.13 13.25
C GLU A 25 -14.13 27.59 13.25
N SER A 26 -14.40 26.98 12.10
CA SER A 26 -14.35 25.53 11.92
C SER A 26 -12.91 25.01 11.95
N ILE A 27 -12.69 23.88 12.61
CA ILE A 27 -11.41 23.16 12.54
C ILE A 27 -11.23 22.59 11.12
N ALA A 28 -10.00 22.63 10.60
CA ALA A 28 -9.62 22.02 9.32
C ALA A 28 -9.27 20.53 9.49
N TYR A 29 -10.24 19.72 9.93
CA TYR A 29 -10.10 18.27 10.06
C TYR A 29 -11.26 17.54 9.36
N ASN A 30 -10.95 16.55 8.52
CA ASN A 30 -11.90 15.70 7.83
C ASN A 30 -11.33 14.28 7.60
N ASP A 31 -12.20 13.29 7.41
CA ASP A 31 -11.83 11.90 7.05
C ASP A 31 -11.62 11.74 5.52
N GLY A 32 -11.49 12.84 4.77
CA GLY A 32 -11.54 12.90 3.32
C GLY A 32 -12.92 13.33 2.77
N ASP A 33 -12.90 14.22 1.78
CA ASP A 33 -14.12 14.87 1.28
C ASP A 33 -15.12 13.89 0.67
N GLU A 34 -14.66 12.90 -0.10
CA GLU A 34 -15.52 11.90 -0.72
C GLU A 34 -16.22 11.00 0.31
N ILE A 35 -15.49 10.62 1.37
CA ILE A 35 -15.97 9.74 2.44
C ILE A 35 -17.08 10.44 3.23
N GLU A 36 -16.83 11.66 3.69
CA GLU A 36 -17.82 12.40 4.48
C GLU A 36 -19.04 12.78 3.63
N ASN A 37 -18.88 13.04 2.32
CA ASN A 37 -20.01 13.24 1.40
C ASN A 37 -20.87 11.98 1.25
N ARG A 38 -20.25 10.80 1.17
CA ARG A 38 -20.96 9.52 1.11
C ARG A 38 -21.72 9.23 2.39
N ILE A 39 -21.10 9.45 3.56
CA ILE A 39 -21.75 9.31 4.88
C ILE A 39 -22.93 10.29 5.01
N THR A 40 -22.72 11.54 4.63
CA THR A 40 -23.79 12.56 4.63
C THR A 40 -24.96 12.10 3.78
N SER A 41 -24.69 11.66 2.54
CA SER A 41 -25.70 11.17 1.60
C SER A 41 -26.48 9.97 2.14
N ALA A 42 -25.78 8.98 2.70
CA ALA A 42 -26.41 7.82 3.33
C ALA A 42 -27.39 8.23 4.45
N ILE A 43 -26.97 9.14 5.35
CA ILE A 43 -27.79 9.58 6.48
C ILE A 43 -29.00 10.40 6.03
N THR A 44 -28.82 11.29 5.05
CA THR A 44 -29.88 12.18 4.55
C THR A 44 -30.91 11.45 3.69
N GLN A 45 -30.51 10.42 2.95
CA GLN A 45 -31.40 9.62 2.12
C GLN A 45 -32.13 8.52 2.90
N SER A 46 -31.56 8.07 4.03
CA SER A 46 -32.21 7.04 4.85
C SER A 46 -33.43 7.60 5.58
N THR A 47 -34.53 6.84 5.65
CA THR A 47 -35.71 7.18 6.45
C THR A 47 -35.47 6.81 7.92
N ASP A 48 -35.04 5.56 8.17
CA ASP A 48 -34.63 5.09 9.49
C ASP A 48 -33.18 5.45 9.78
N VAL A 49 -32.96 6.37 10.73
CA VAL A 49 -31.64 6.77 11.23
C VAL A 49 -31.29 6.18 12.60
N SER A 50 -32.08 5.23 13.09
CA SER A 50 -31.85 4.55 14.36
C SER A 50 -30.54 3.77 14.39
N LEU A 51 -30.07 3.48 15.59
CA LEU A 51 -28.79 2.77 15.79
C LEU A 51 -28.74 1.44 15.02
N PHE A 52 -29.85 0.71 14.97
CA PHE A 52 -29.97 -0.59 14.28
C PHE A 52 -30.61 -0.49 12.87
N SER A 53 -30.58 0.68 12.24
CA SER A 53 -31.13 0.89 10.89
C SER A 53 -30.51 -0.05 9.85
N LEU A 54 -31.36 -0.83 9.18
CA LEU A 54 -30.95 -1.69 8.06
C LEU A 54 -30.58 -0.86 6.81
N GLU A 55 -31.14 0.34 6.66
CA GLU A 55 -30.80 1.24 5.54
C GLU A 55 -29.35 1.70 5.66
N LEU A 56 -28.93 2.14 6.84
CA LEU A 56 -27.58 2.63 7.09
C LEU A 56 -26.54 1.51 7.17
N LYS A 57 -26.93 0.33 7.67
CA LYS A 57 -26.06 -0.86 7.70
C LYS A 57 -25.54 -1.22 6.29
N LYS A 58 -26.37 -1.08 5.24
CA LYS A 58 -25.98 -1.32 3.84
C LYS A 58 -24.89 -0.37 3.32
N HIS A 59 -24.70 0.78 3.97
CA HIS A 59 -23.67 1.76 3.60
C HIS A 59 -22.34 1.53 4.31
N CYS A 60 -22.25 0.56 5.23
CA CYS A 60 -21.01 0.14 5.90
C CYS A 60 -20.14 -0.72 4.98
N ILE A 61 -19.48 -0.08 4.01
CA ILE A 61 -18.67 -0.76 2.97
C ILE A 61 -17.16 -0.55 3.12
N ASP A 62 -16.76 0.34 4.02
CA ASP A 62 -15.37 0.65 4.33
C ASP A 62 -15.21 1.01 5.82
N TRP A 63 -13.98 1.22 6.26
CA TRP A 63 -13.67 1.52 7.66
C TRP A 63 -14.40 2.79 8.17
N PRO A 64 -14.33 3.95 7.51
CA PRO A 64 -15.03 5.15 8.00
C PRO A 64 -16.55 4.98 8.10
N SER A 65 -17.20 4.37 7.10
CA SER A 65 -18.64 4.13 7.18
C SER A 65 -19.02 3.11 8.26
N LEU A 66 -18.20 2.06 8.45
CA LEU A 66 -18.37 1.12 9.56
C LEU A 66 -18.24 1.83 10.92
N TYR A 67 -17.23 2.69 11.07
CA TYR A 67 -16.98 3.44 12.30
C TYR A 67 -18.13 4.40 12.67
N HIS A 68 -18.68 5.12 11.68
CA HIS A 68 -19.70 6.15 11.91
C HIS A 68 -21.15 5.64 11.85
N LEU A 69 -21.42 4.49 11.20
CA LEU A 69 -22.81 4.03 10.98
C LEU A 69 -23.16 2.73 11.73
N SER A 70 -22.18 1.96 12.19
CA SER A 70 -22.43 0.67 12.85
C SER A 70 -22.98 0.79 14.27
N ALA A 71 -23.98 -0.03 14.59
CA ALA A 71 -24.49 -0.20 15.94
C ALA A 71 -23.43 -0.68 16.95
N ALA A 72 -22.37 -1.35 16.46
CA ALA A 72 -21.27 -1.81 17.30
C ALA A 72 -20.48 -0.65 17.92
N ARG A 73 -20.50 0.55 17.31
CA ARG A 73 -19.83 1.73 17.88
C ARG A 73 -20.38 2.09 19.26
N ALA A 74 -21.69 1.92 19.47
CA ALA A 74 -22.35 2.21 20.73
C ALA A 74 -21.95 1.26 21.88
N ASN A 75 -21.36 0.10 21.59
CA ASN A 75 -20.97 -0.88 22.61
C ASN A 75 -20.01 -0.28 23.64
N ILE A 76 -19.23 0.73 23.27
CA ILE A 76 -18.31 1.41 24.18
C ILE A 76 -19.00 2.11 25.37
N LEU A 77 -20.27 2.52 25.22
CA LEU A 77 -21.03 3.19 26.28
C LEU A 77 -22.15 2.33 26.89
N ARG A 78 -22.43 1.14 26.35
CA ARG A 78 -23.43 0.22 26.92
C ARG A 78 -23.20 -0.15 28.38
N PRO A 79 -21.95 -0.31 28.90
CA PRO A 79 -21.72 -0.54 30.32
C PRO A 79 -22.32 0.53 31.24
N PHE A 80 -22.56 1.73 30.71
CA PHE A 80 -23.03 2.90 31.43
C PHE A 80 -24.47 3.30 31.06
N ARG A 81 -25.22 2.42 30.38
CA ARG A 81 -26.58 2.71 29.91
C ARG A 81 -27.50 3.24 31.03
N SER A 82 -27.38 2.71 32.24
CA SER A 82 -28.18 3.13 33.40
C SER A 82 -27.93 4.56 33.86
N LEU A 83 -26.88 5.22 33.38
CA LEU A 83 -26.53 6.59 33.74
C LEU A 83 -27.22 7.65 32.88
N PHE A 84 -27.72 7.28 31.71
CA PHE A 84 -28.13 8.23 30.68
C PHE A 84 -29.59 8.70 30.77
N PRO A 85 -30.59 7.88 31.15
CA PRO A 85 -31.98 8.32 31.17
C PRO A 85 -32.18 9.59 32.01
N GLY A 86 -32.59 10.67 31.36
CA GLY A 86 -32.83 11.99 31.97
C GLY A 86 -31.58 12.76 32.40
N ALA A 87 -30.37 12.24 32.16
CA ALA A 87 -29.12 12.91 32.50
C ALA A 87 -28.75 13.99 31.48
N ASP A 88 -28.17 15.10 31.95
CA ASP A 88 -27.57 16.12 31.09
C ASP A 88 -26.17 15.66 30.67
N VAL A 89 -25.98 15.41 29.38
CA VAL A 89 -24.76 14.85 28.82
C VAL A 89 -24.11 15.84 27.86
N LEU A 90 -22.85 16.18 28.11
CA LEU A 90 -22.02 16.88 27.13
C LEU A 90 -21.12 15.87 26.42
N GLU A 91 -21.33 15.71 25.12
CA GLU A 91 -20.44 14.95 24.26
C GLU A 91 -19.49 15.90 23.55
N ILE A 92 -18.19 15.77 23.83
CA ILE A 92 -17.16 16.57 23.15
C ILE A 92 -16.60 15.72 22.00
N GLY A 93 -16.57 16.27 20.79
CA GLY A 93 -16.11 15.57 19.59
C GLY A 93 -17.13 14.56 19.07
N SER A 94 -18.34 15.02 18.73
CA SER A 94 -19.43 14.12 18.30
C SER A 94 -19.19 13.41 16.96
N GLY A 95 -18.24 13.89 16.15
CA GLY A 95 -17.92 13.34 14.84
C GLY A 95 -19.14 13.37 13.91
N CYS A 96 -19.47 12.23 13.30
CA CYS A 96 -20.68 12.08 12.48
C CYS A 96 -21.93 11.63 13.28
N GLY A 97 -21.86 11.64 14.62
CA GLY A 97 -23.02 11.44 15.49
C GLY A 97 -23.35 10.00 15.86
N ALA A 98 -22.39 9.07 15.72
CA ALA A 98 -22.61 7.66 16.06
C ALA A 98 -22.91 7.45 17.55
N ILE A 99 -22.11 8.07 18.42
CA ILE A 99 -22.29 8.03 19.87
C ILE A 99 -23.44 8.96 20.30
N THR A 100 -23.52 10.16 19.72
CA THR A 100 -24.65 11.09 19.94
C THR A 100 -26.00 10.41 19.75
N ARG A 101 -26.15 9.63 18.68
CA ARG A 101 -27.36 8.88 18.39
C ARG A 101 -27.71 7.92 19.51
N TYR A 102 -26.74 7.14 19.97
CA TYR A 102 -26.93 6.19 21.06
C TYR A 102 -27.31 6.89 22.38
N LEU A 103 -26.63 7.98 22.74
CA LEU A 103 -26.94 8.77 23.93
C LEU A 103 -28.38 9.30 23.90
N GLY A 104 -28.80 9.86 22.76
CA GLY A 104 -30.15 10.36 22.57
C GLY A 104 -31.22 9.26 22.62
N GLU A 105 -30.95 8.07 22.07
CA GLU A 105 -31.83 6.89 22.19
C GLU A 105 -31.86 6.29 23.60
N CYS A 106 -30.88 6.60 24.45
CA CYS A 106 -30.90 6.28 25.88
C CYS A 106 -31.62 7.34 26.72
N GLU A 107 -32.37 8.25 26.08
CA GLU A 107 -33.16 9.30 26.74
C GLU A 107 -32.32 10.31 27.55
N ALA A 108 -31.03 10.49 27.20
CA ALA A 108 -30.20 11.57 27.73
C ALA A 108 -30.57 12.92 27.10
N ASN A 109 -30.40 14.01 27.84
CA ASN A 109 -30.41 15.36 27.28
C ASN A 109 -29.00 15.65 26.75
N VAL A 110 -28.78 15.46 25.45
CA VAL A 110 -27.45 15.52 24.84
C VAL A 110 -27.16 16.89 24.27
N LEU A 111 -26.05 17.47 24.69
CA LEU A 111 -25.39 18.56 23.99
C LEU A 111 -24.15 17.99 23.28
N ALA A 112 -24.21 17.88 21.96
CA ALA A 112 -23.12 17.40 21.12
C ALA A 112 -22.29 18.59 20.62
N LEU A 113 -21.03 18.66 21.05
CA LEU A 113 -20.09 19.68 20.64
C LEU A 113 -19.14 19.11 19.59
N GLU A 114 -19.06 19.76 18.44
CA GLU A 114 -18.19 19.35 17.34
C GLU A 114 -17.41 20.55 16.79
N GLY A 115 -16.11 20.38 16.56
CA GLY A 115 -15.24 21.47 16.12
C GLY A 115 -15.36 21.77 14.62
N THR A 116 -15.85 20.81 13.83
CA THR A 116 -16.00 20.94 12.38
C THR A 116 -17.48 21.12 12.00
N LEU A 117 -17.82 22.23 11.34
CA LEU A 117 -19.21 22.52 10.96
C LEU A 117 -19.82 21.39 10.12
N ARG A 118 -19.07 20.86 9.16
CA ARG A 118 -19.52 19.74 8.32
C ARG A 118 -19.98 18.53 9.13
N ARG A 119 -19.18 18.10 10.10
CA ARG A 119 -19.49 16.97 10.98
C ARG A 119 -20.63 17.27 11.94
N ALA A 120 -20.72 18.51 12.44
CA ALA A 120 -21.85 18.97 13.24
C ALA A 120 -23.18 18.86 12.44
N VAL A 121 -23.18 19.25 11.16
CA VAL A 121 -24.33 19.08 10.27
C VAL A 121 -24.70 17.62 10.08
N ILE A 122 -23.71 16.74 9.88
CA ILE A 122 -23.93 15.28 9.76
C ILE A 122 -24.53 14.73 11.06
N THR A 123 -23.98 15.09 12.21
CA THR A 123 -24.48 14.69 13.54
C THR A 123 -25.94 15.11 13.72
N ARG A 124 -26.28 16.36 13.38
CA ARG A 124 -27.65 16.87 13.43
C ARG A 124 -28.58 16.15 12.46
N ALA A 125 -28.11 15.83 11.25
CA ALA A 125 -28.86 15.04 10.28
C ALA A 125 -29.12 13.60 10.78
N ARG A 126 -28.15 13.00 11.49
CA ARG A 126 -28.24 11.65 12.07
C ARG A 126 -29.19 11.55 13.25
N THR A 127 -29.36 12.65 13.97
CA THR A 127 -30.17 12.73 15.20
C THR A 127 -31.46 13.52 14.99
N ARG A 128 -31.82 13.84 13.74
CA ARG A 128 -32.90 14.76 13.35
C ARG A 128 -34.29 14.47 13.93
N ASP A 129 -34.55 13.23 14.30
CA ASP A 129 -35.77 12.67 14.90
C ASP A 129 -35.76 12.69 16.44
N LEU A 130 -34.63 13.03 17.05
CA LEU A 130 -34.44 13.11 18.49
C LEU A 130 -34.51 14.58 18.95
N ASN A 131 -35.50 14.89 19.77
CA ASN A 131 -35.75 16.24 20.31
C ASN A 131 -34.88 16.56 21.53
N ASN A 132 -34.30 15.54 22.15
CA ASN A 132 -33.40 15.62 23.31
C ASN A 132 -31.92 15.74 22.92
N VAL A 133 -31.62 16.01 21.64
CA VAL A 133 -30.25 16.18 21.14
C VAL A 133 -30.11 17.55 20.49
N GLU A 134 -29.20 18.36 21.03
CA GLU A 134 -28.79 19.65 20.47
C GLU A 134 -27.35 19.55 19.99
N VAL A 135 -27.04 20.17 18.84
CA VAL A 135 -25.70 20.09 18.23
C VAL A 135 -25.12 21.49 18.09
N VAL A 136 -23.92 21.69 18.63
CA VAL A 136 -23.18 22.95 18.62
C VAL A 136 -21.91 22.77 17.81
N CYS A 137 -21.64 23.69 16.88
CA CYS A 137 -20.34 23.76 16.23
C CYS A 137 -19.47 24.80 16.94
N GLU A 138 -18.48 24.36 17.72
CA GLU A 138 -17.45 25.23 18.30
C GLU A 138 -16.23 24.41 18.76
N GLN A 139 -15.07 25.07 18.82
CA GLN A 139 -13.85 24.47 19.37
C GLN A 139 -13.97 24.35 20.89
N PHE A 140 -13.61 23.18 21.45
CA PHE A 140 -13.79 22.90 22.87
C PHE A 140 -13.15 23.94 23.80
N HIS A 141 -11.94 24.42 23.51
CA HIS A 141 -11.27 25.42 24.35
C HIS A 141 -11.98 26.80 24.37
N LYS A 142 -12.86 27.09 23.39
CA LYS A 142 -13.68 28.31 23.35
C LYS A 142 -15.06 28.10 23.99
N PHE A 143 -15.49 26.84 24.15
CA PHE A 143 -16.77 26.49 24.75
C PHE A 143 -16.72 26.70 26.27
N ALA A 144 -17.37 27.76 26.74
CA ALA A 144 -17.44 28.11 28.15
C ALA A 144 -18.88 28.41 28.56
N GLY A 145 -19.29 27.90 29.72
CA GLY A 145 -20.62 28.14 30.28
C GLY A 145 -20.70 27.81 31.76
N SER A 146 -21.71 28.36 32.44
CA SER A 146 -21.96 28.10 33.88
C SER A 146 -22.71 26.81 34.16
N HIS A 147 -23.32 26.21 33.12
CA HIS A 147 -24.07 24.97 33.24
C HIS A 147 -23.17 23.78 33.54
N LYS A 148 -23.70 22.83 34.33
CA LYS A 148 -22.98 21.66 34.80
C LYS A 148 -23.68 20.40 34.31
N PHE A 149 -22.91 19.46 33.80
CA PHE A 149 -23.40 18.20 33.23
C PHE A 149 -23.26 17.04 34.22
N ASP A 150 -24.17 16.08 34.13
CA ASP A 150 -24.10 14.81 34.87
C ASP A 150 -23.00 13.90 34.29
N VAL A 151 -22.88 13.90 32.97
CA VAL A 151 -21.87 13.10 32.25
C VAL A 151 -21.19 13.96 31.20
N ILE A 152 -19.87 13.87 31.12
CA ILE A 152 -19.08 14.41 30.01
C ILE A 152 -18.33 13.27 29.35
N THR A 153 -18.37 13.17 28.02
CA THR A 153 -17.64 12.13 27.27
C THR A 153 -16.47 12.71 26.47
N LEU A 154 -15.34 12.00 26.50
CA LEU A 154 -14.14 12.21 25.67
C LEU A 154 -13.79 10.89 24.96
N ILE A 155 -14.40 10.62 23.82
CA ILE A 155 -14.26 9.33 23.11
C ILE A 155 -13.46 9.56 21.83
N GLY A 156 -12.17 9.22 21.85
CA GLY A 156 -11.25 9.56 20.75
C GLY A 156 -11.06 11.08 20.60
N VAL A 157 -10.69 11.74 21.70
CA VAL A 157 -10.56 13.22 21.76
C VAL A 157 -9.37 13.64 22.61
N LEU A 158 -9.14 12.97 23.75
CA LEU A 158 -8.12 13.38 24.71
C LEU A 158 -6.70 13.32 24.12
N GLU A 159 -6.46 12.41 23.18
CA GLU A 159 -5.22 12.29 22.41
C GLU A 159 -4.91 13.53 21.57
N TYR A 160 -5.95 14.27 21.15
CA TYR A 160 -5.83 15.51 20.38
C TYR A 160 -5.63 16.76 21.25
N ALA A 161 -5.57 16.61 22.58
CA ALA A 161 -5.42 17.77 23.47
C ALA A 161 -4.19 18.62 23.10
N ASN A 162 -3.06 18.00 22.74
CA ASN A 162 -1.83 18.71 22.34
C ASN A 162 -1.98 19.53 21.04
N LEU A 163 -2.98 19.25 20.20
CA LEU A 163 -3.28 20.00 18.98
C LEU A 163 -4.27 21.14 19.23
N PHE A 164 -5.33 20.88 19.99
CA PHE A 164 -6.50 21.77 20.05
C PHE A 164 -6.63 22.55 21.36
N MET A 165 -5.85 22.24 22.39
CA MET A 165 -5.85 22.99 23.65
C MET A 165 -4.65 23.94 23.72
N PRO A 166 -4.87 25.23 24.02
CA PRO A 166 -3.78 26.19 24.17
C PRO A 166 -3.01 25.97 25.49
N GLY A 167 -1.77 26.49 25.53
CA GLY A 167 -0.92 26.53 26.72
C GLY A 167 0.11 25.40 26.83
N GLU A 168 0.95 25.45 27.85
CA GLU A 168 2.09 24.52 28.05
C GLU A 168 1.69 23.13 28.57
N ARG A 169 0.47 22.98 29.10
CA ARG A 169 -0.05 21.71 29.63
C ARG A 169 -1.41 21.36 29.02
N PRO A 170 -1.49 21.07 27.71
CA PRO A 170 -2.75 21.00 26.96
C PRO A 170 -3.75 19.98 27.54
N ILE A 171 -3.28 18.79 27.93
CA ILE A 171 -4.11 17.76 28.57
C ILE A 171 -4.67 18.20 29.91
N HIS A 172 -3.83 18.82 30.74
CA HIS A 172 -4.26 19.27 32.05
C HIS A 172 -5.32 20.36 31.91
N ASN A 173 -5.09 21.31 31.01
CA ASN A 173 -6.04 22.38 30.68
C ASN A 173 -7.38 21.80 30.20
N MET A 174 -7.34 20.77 29.35
CA MET A 174 -8.56 20.08 28.88
C MET A 174 -9.34 19.47 30.05
N LEU A 175 -8.65 18.69 30.89
CA LEU A 175 -9.26 17.98 32.01
C LEU A 175 -9.78 18.95 33.08
N GLU A 176 -9.11 20.07 33.32
CA GLU A 176 -9.57 21.13 34.23
C GLU A 176 -10.82 21.83 33.70
N GLN A 177 -10.86 22.14 32.40
CA GLN A 177 -12.05 22.72 31.77
C GLN A 177 -13.24 21.74 31.83
N VAL A 178 -13.03 20.45 31.51
CA VAL A 178 -14.04 19.40 31.66
C VAL A 178 -14.55 19.33 33.10
N LYS A 179 -13.64 19.26 34.08
CA LYS A 179 -13.99 19.27 35.50
C LYS A 179 -14.79 20.50 35.90
N SER A 180 -14.46 21.67 35.33
CA SER A 180 -15.19 22.91 35.57
C SER A 180 -16.63 22.88 35.04
N MET A 181 -17.00 21.97 34.14
CA MET A 181 -18.36 21.82 33.62
C MET A 181 -19.07 20.57 34.18
N LEU A 182 -18.42 19.81 35.04
CA LEU A 182 -19.00 18.61 35.65
C LEU A 182 -19.72 18.95 36.96
N LYS A 183 -20.85 18.31 37.24
CA LYS A 183 -21.45 18.32 38.59
C LYS A 183 -20.50 17.63 39.59
N SER A 184 -20.68 17.88 40.89
CA SER A 184 -19.80 17.34 41.94
C SER A 184 -19.79 15.82 42.04
N ASP A 185 -20.90 15.18 41.66
CA ASP A 185 -21.11 13.73 41.56
C ASP A 185 -21.11 13.24 40.10
N GLY A 186 -20.89 14.15 39.15
CA GLY A 186 -20.86 13.84 37.73
C GLY A 186 -19.68 12.95 37.35
N ARG A 187 -19.77 12.35 36.17
CA ARG A 187 -18.80 11.38 35.66
C ARG A 187 -18.19 11.83 34.34
N LEU A 188 -16.87 11.75 34.26
CA LEU A 188 -16.14 11.86 33.01
C LEU A 188 -15.92 10.45 32.44
N ILE A 189 -16.37 10.20 31.22
CA ILE A 189 -16.14 8.94 30.51
C ILE A 189 -15.15 9.17 29.38
N ILE A 190 -14.03 8.45 29.39
CA ILE A 190 -12.95 8.58 28.40
C ILE A 190 -12.79 7.26 27.67
N ALA A 191 -12.66 7.30 26.35
CA ALA A 191 -12.18 6.17 25.57
C ALA A 191 -11.00 6.64 24.70
N ILE A 192 -9.88 5.92 24.76
CA ILE A 192 -8.61 6.33 24.13
C ILE A 192 -7.74 5.12 23.83
N GLU A 193 -6.95 5.18 22.76
CA GLU A 193 -5.87 4.26 22.43
C GLU A 193 -4.86 4.15 23.59
N ASN A 194 -4.30 2.96 23.78
CA ASN A 194 -3.21 2.73 24.72
C ASN A 194 -1.87 2.76 23.99
N GLN A 195 -0.97 3.66 24.39
CA GLN A 195 0.41 3.73 23.89
C GLN A 195 1.14 2.36 23.88
N LEU A 196 0.79 1.48 24.81
CA LEU A 196 1.39 0.16 25.00
C LEU A 196 0.47 -0.99 24.57
N GLY A 197 -0.52 -0.73 23.72
CA GLY A 197 -1.40 -1.76 23.17
C GLY A 197 -0.64 -2.89 22.51
N LEU A 198 -1.02 -4.14 22.79
CA LEU A 198 -0.34 -5.34 22.28
C LEU A 198 -0.26 -5.36 20.74
N LYS A 199 -1.28 -4.83 20.06
CA LYS A 199 -1.30 -4.73 18.58
C LYS A 199 -0.09 -3.93 18.05
N TYR A 200 0.36 -2.90 18.76
CA TYR A 200 1.49 -2.07 18.33
C TYR A 200 2.82 -2.82 18.50
N PHE A 201 2.99 -3.62 19.56
CA PHE A 201 4.12 -4.54 19.68
C PHE A 201 4.12 -5.61 18.58
N ALA A 202 2.93 -6.02 18.13
CA ALA A 202 2.74 -6.92 17.02
C ALA A 202 2.99 -6.25 15.65
N GLY A 203 3.40 -4.98 15.60
CA GLY A 203 3.74 -4.27 14.37
C GLY A 203 2.58 -3.51 13.72
N ALA A 204 1.41 -3.43 14.37
CA ALA A 204 0.35 -2.54 13.92
C ALA A 204 0.84 -1.07 13.94
N PRO A 205 0.56 -0.29 12.89
CA PRO A 205 0.83 1.14 12.90
C PRO A 205 0.12 1.85 14.06
N GLU A 206 0.77 2.87 14.60
CA GLU A 206 0.11 3.79 15.54
C GLU A 206 -1.02 4.55 14.83
N ASP A 207 -2.19 4.66 15.48
CA ASP A 207 -3.46 5.05 14.85
C ASP A 207 -3.47 6.48 14.25
N HIS A 208 -2.62 7.40 14.74
CA HIS A 208 -2.59 8.80 14.30
C HIS A 208 -1.40 9.13 13.40
N HIS A 209 -0.30 8.37 13.53
CA HIS A 209 0.93 8.62 12.78
C HIS A 209 1.17 7.61 11.64
N GLY A 210 0.46 6.48 11.64
CA GLY A 210 0.54 5.47 10.59
C GLY A 210 1.90 4.74 10.54
N GLN A 211 2.71 4.82 11.60
CA GLN A 211 4.01 4.16 11.72
C GLN A 211 3.99 3.10 12.84
N PRO A 212 4.48 1.87 12.59
CA PRO A 212 4.67 0.87 13.66
C PRO A 212 5.60 1.39 14.76
N LEU A 213 5.39 0.90 16.00
CA LEU A 213 6.21 1.19 17.19
C LEU A 213 6.30 2.67 17.61
N TYR A 214 5.72 3.62 16.88
CA TYR A 214 5.87 5.06 17.11
C TYR A 214 5.55 5.50 18.55
N GLY A 215 4.41 5.04 19.07
CA GLY A 215 3.99 5.33 20.44
C GLY A 215 4.86 4.62 21.49
N ILE A 216 5.27 3.37 21.23
CA ILE A 216 6.11 2.57 22.13
C ILE A 216 7.51 3.20 22.28
N GLU A 217 8.08 3.72 21.19
CA GLU A 217 9.36 4.45 21.19
C GLU A 217 9.25 5.86 21.80
N GLY A 218 8.02 6.34 22.06
CA GLY A 218 7.78 7.68 22.60
C GLY A 218 8.13 8.81 21.63
N ARG A 219 7.95 8.60 20.32
CA ARG A 219 8.40 9.53 19.25
C ARG A 219 7.53 10.75 19.02
N TYR A 220 6.50 10.95 19.84
CA TYR A 220 5.59 12.08 19.76
C TYR A 220 6.34 13.42 19.83
N LYS A 221 6.00 14.36 18.95
CA LYS A 221 6.50 15.73 18.96
C LYS A 221 5.45 16.71 19.48
N ASP A 222 5.87 17.93 19.77
CA ASP A 222 4.95 19.01 20.13
C ASP A 222 3.88 19.23 19.05
N LYS A 223 2.67 19.56 19.48
CA LYS A 223 1.49 19.79 18.62
C LYS A 223 1.14 18.59 17.73
N GLN A 224 1.19 17.39 18.29
CA GLN A 224 0.74 16.16 17.62
C GLN A 224 -0.24 15.37 18.50
N PRO A 225 -1.12 14.54 17.90
CA PRO A 225 -1.89 13.58 18.66
C PRO A 225 -0.95 12.66 19.44
N THR A 226 -1.24 12.44 20.72
CA THR A 226 -0.38 11.69 21.63
C THR A 226 -1.22 10.74 22.47
N THR A 227 -0.83 9.46 22.50
CA THR A 227 -1.46 8.45 23.35
C THR A 227 -0.61 8.19 24.59
N TYR A 228 -1.22 7.60 25.62
CA TYR A 228 -0.58 7.42 26.92
C TYR A 228 -0.78 6.02 27.48
N GLY A 229 0.29 5.45 28.04
CA GLY A 229 0.17 4.24 28.86
C GLY A 229 -0.67 4.48 30.13
N ARG A 230 -1.28 3.41 30.66
CA ARG A 230 -2.24 3.46 31.79
C ARG A 230 -1.77 4.28 32.99
N ARG A 231 -0.52 4.08 33.44
CA ARG A 231 0.04 4.77 34.61
C ARG A 231 0.15 6.28 34.38
N THR A 232 0.58 6.68 33.19
CA THR A 232 0.70 8.09 32.79
C THR A 232 -0.68 8.74 32.74
N LEU A 233 -1.65 8.07 32.12
CA LEU A 233 -3.03 8.56 32.02
C LEU A 233 -3.70 8.70 33.40
N LYS A 234 -3.52 7.71 34.29
CA LYS A 234 -4.01 7.78 35.68
C LYS A 234 -3.41 8.98 36.43
N ARG A 235 -2.12 9.29 36.20
CA ARG A 235 -1.45 10.44 36.80
C ARG A 235 -2.04 11.77 36.29
N HIS A 236 -2.30 11.91 34.99
CA HIS A 236 -2.94 13.10 34.42
C HIS A 236 -4.33 13.34 35.02
N LEU A 237 -5.16 12.29 35.12
CA LEU A 237 -6.48 12.36 35.74
C LEU A 237 -6.40 12.81 37.20
N HIS A 238 -5.52 12.19 37.98
CA HIS A 238 -5.34 12.54 39.39
C HIS A 238 -4.82 13.98 39.57
N GLN A 239 -3.90 14.44 38.73
CA GLN A 239 -3.38 15.81 38.77
C GLN A 239 -4.46 16.84 38.43
N ALA A 240 -5.39 16.55 37.51
CA ALA A 240 -6.57 17.40 37.26
C ALA A 240 -7.63 17.30 38.39
N GLY A 241 -7.41 16.44 39.38
CA GLY A 241 -8.29 16.24 40.53
C GLY A 241 -9.47 15.31 40.28
N PHE A 242 -9.35 14.39 39.32
CA PHE A 242 -10.16 13.18 39.24
C PHE A 242 -9.51 12.09 40.11
N ILE A 243 -9.97 12.00 41.34
CA ILE A 243 -9.35 11.19 42.40
C ILE A 243 -9.74 9.71 42.32
N GLU A 244 -10.90 9.39 41.73
CA GLU A 244 -11.38 8.03 41.55
C GLU A 244 -11.51 7.72 40.06
N ASN A 245 -10.82 6.67 39.62
CA ASN A 245 -10.67 6.30 38.20
C ASN A 245 -10.85 4.79 38.05
N HIS A 246 -11.90 4.37 37.35
CA HIS A 246 -12.17 2.96 37.04
C HIS A 246 -11.79 2.66 35.60
N PHE A 247 -10.84 1.74 35.41
CA PHE A 247 -10.39 1.32 34.09
C PHE A 247 -11.13 0.07 33.61
N PHE A 248 -11.40 0.05 32.31
CA PHE A 248 -11.92 -1.06 31.54
C PHE A 248 -11.04 -1.21 30.29
N ALA A 249 -10.97 -2.42 29.75
CA ALA A 249 -10.31 -2.73 28.49
C ALA A 249 -11.35 -3.17 27.46
N PRO A 250 -11.65 -2.31 26.47
CA PRO A 250 -12.43 -2.71 25.30
C PRO A 250 -11.59 -3.61 24.38
N PHE A 251 -12.18 -4.71 23.90
CA PHE A 251 -11.56 -5.64 22.95
C PHE A 251 -12.39 -5.77 21.67
N PRO A 252 -11.73 -5.79 20.50
CA PRO A 252 -10.28 -5.67 20.33
C PRO A 252 -9.76 -4.23 20.52
N ASP A 253 -10.63 -3.23 20.38
CA ASP A 253 -10.30 -1.82 20.51
C ASP A 253 -11.56 -1.03 20.94
N TYR A 254 -11.41 0.21 21.42
CA TYR A 254 -12.55 1.02 21.88
C TYR A 254 -13.43 1.51 20.74
N LYS A 255 -12.89 1.48 19.51
CA LYS A 255 -13.60 1.92 18.30
C LYS A 255 -14.81 1.04 17.99
N LEU A 256 -14.65 -0.28 17.98
CA LEU A 256 -15.76 -1.24 17.77
C LEU A 256 -15.64 -2.43 18.74
N PRO A 257 -15.90 -2.24 20.04
CA PRO A 257 -15.68 -3.29 21.02
C PRO A 257 -16.74 -4.39 20.91
N LEU A 258 -16.28 -5.64 20.86
CA LEU A 258 -17.09 -6.84 21.03
C LEU A 258 -17.22 -7.21 22.51
N SER A 259 -16.14 -7.03 23.27
CA SER A 259 -16.09 -7.33 24.69
C SER A 259 -15.50 -6.15 25.45
N ILE A 260 -15.93 -5.95 26.69
CA ILE A 260 -15.34 -4.95 27.59
C ILE A 260 -15.04 -5.65 28.92
N ILE A 261 -13.76 -5.72 29.29
CA ILE A 261 -13.32 -6.36 30.52
C ILE A 261 -13.07 -5.27 31.57
N SER A 262 -13.67 -5.38 32.74
CA SER A 262 -13.40 -4.45 33.84
C SER A 262 -12.02 -4.72 34.46
N GLN A 263 -11.45 -3.73 35.15
CA GLN A 263 -10.24 -3.95 35.95
C GLN A 263 -10.40 -5.10 36.97
N ARG A 264 -11.61 -5.31 37.52
CA ARG A 264 -11.92 -6.44 38.40
C ARG A 264 -11.92 -7.77 37.65
N GLY A 265 -12.40 -7.79 36.41
CA GLY A 265 -12.37 -8.96 35.54
C GLY A 265 -10.95 -9.52 35.37
N PHE A 266 -9.95 -8.65 35.15
CA PHE A 266 -8.55 -9.07 35.09
C PHE A 266 -7.95 -9.51 36.43
N SER A 267 -8.53 -9.06 37.55
CA SER A 267 -8.02 -9.37 38.90
C SER A 267 -8.71 -10.58 39.54
N SER A 268 -9.73 -11.15 38.88
CA SER A 268 -10.52 -12.25 39.40
C SER A 268 -9.86 -13.60 39.13
N GLN A 269 -9.74 -14.45 40.16
CA GLN A 269 -9.21 -15.81 40.02
C GLN A 269 -10.26 -16.82 39.53
N GLU A 270 -11.55 -16.47 39.61
CA GLU A 270 -12.65 -17.32 39.18
C GLU A 270 -13.09 -17.05 37.75
N PHE A 271 -12.66 -15.93 37.16
CA PHE A 271 -13.02 -15.52 35.81
C PHE A 271 -11.80 -15.56 34.90
N ASP A 272 -11.89 -16.27 33.78
CA ASP A 272 -10.89 -16.22 32.73
C ASP A 272 -11.34 -15.28 31.59
N PRO A 273 -10.71 -14.09 31.43
CA PRO A 273 -11.01 -13.19 30.33
C PRO A 273 -10.43 -13.67 28.99
N GLY A 274 -9.54 -14.66 28.97
CA GLY A 274 -8.77 -15.08 27.78
C GLY A 274 -9.64 -15.49 26.60
N MET A 275 -10.77 -16.15 26.88
CA MET A 275 -11.74 -16.53 25.84
C MET A 275 -12.31 -15.31 25.09
N LEU A 276 -12.64 -14.25 25.83
CA LEU A 276 -13.21 -13.02 25.26
C LEU A 276 -12.15 -12.20 24.51
N VAL A 277 -10.91 -12.22 25.00
CA VAL A 277 -9.79 -11.47 24.44
C VAL A 277 -9.29 -12.13 23.15
N THR A 278 -8.95 -13.42 23.20
CA THR A 278 -8.38 -14.15 22.06
C THR A 278 -9.34 -14.21 20.88
N HIS A 279 -10.64 -14.46 21.12
CA HIS A 279 -11.64 -14.46 20.05
C HIS A 279 -11.92 -13.07 19.47
N GLY A 280 -11.62 -12.01 20.23
CA GLY A 280 -11.81 -10.63 19.79
C GLY A 280 -10.74 -10.14 18.83
N VAL A 281 -9.55 -10.76 18.78
CA VAL A 281 -8.38 -10.28 18.02
C VAL A 281 -8.71 -9.99 16.56
N ARG A 282 -9.34 -10.96 15.87
CA ARG A 282 -9.68 -10.84 14.45
C ARG A 282 -10.79 -9.82 14.17
N ALA A 283 -11.55 -9.44 15.17
CA ALA A 283 -12.63 -8.47 14.99
C ALA A 283 -12.11 -7.04 14.83
N ASP A 284 -10.79 -6.81 14.92
CA ASP A 284 -10.19 -5.49 14.70
C ASP A 284 -10.05 -5.23 13.19
N PRO A 285 -10.85 -4.33 12.60
CA PRO A 285 -10.78 -4.04 11.17
C PRO A 285 -9.55 -3.23 10.79
N GLN A 286 -8.81 -2.66 11.76
CA GLN A 286 -7.57 -1.91 11.53
C GLN A 286 -6.32 -2.77 11.73
N LEU A 287 -6.48 -4.05 12.08
CA LEU A 287 -5.34 -4.96 12.21
C LEU A 287 -4.69 -5.15 10.82
N PRO A 288 -3.38 -4.91 10.68
CA PRO A 288 -2.71 -5.13 9.41
C PRO A 288 -2.75 -6.63 9.03
N PRO A 289 -2.66 -6.96 7.73
CA PRO A 289 -2.66 -8.34 7.27
C PRO A 289 -1.46 -9.16 7.77
N HIS A 290 -0.40 -8.47 8.21
CA HIS A 290 0.83 -9.08 8.71
C HIS A 290 1.24 -8.46 10.03
N LEU A 291 1.53 -9.32 11.01
CA LEU A 291 1.97 -8.96 12.34
C LEU A 291 3.30 -9.68 12.66
N PHE A 292 4.10 -9.10 13.56
CA PHE A 292 5.36 -9.67 14.05
C PHE A 292 5.17 -10.91 14.92
N PHE A 293 3.97 -11.13 15.46
CA PHE A 293 3.58 -12.34 16.16
C PHE A 293 2.05 -12.45 16.15
N SER A 294 1.52 -13.64 16.40
CA SER A 294 0.07 -13.84 16.57
C SER A 294 -0.38 -13.34 17.95
N PRO A 295 -1.26 -12.32 18.03
CA PRO A 295 -1.82 -11.88 19.31
C PRO A 295 -2.63 -12.98 19.98
N GLU A 296 -3.26 -13.89 19.23
CA GLU A 296 -4.05 -15.00 19.76
C GLU A 296 -3.23 -15.95 20.65
N LEU A 297 -1.96 -16.21 20.29
CA LEU A 297 -1.04 -17.01 21.11
C LEU A 297 -0.41 -16.22 22.25
N VAL A 298 -0.26 -14.90 22.10
CA VAL A 298 0.40 -14.04 23.09
C VAL A 298 -0.55 -13.63 24.22
N TRP A 299 -1.83 -13.41 23.94
CA TRP A 299 -2.82 -13.02 24.96
C TRP A 299 -2.90 -13.98 26.15
N PRO A 300 -2.97 -15.31 25.97
CA PRO A 300 -2.94 -16.25 27.09
C PRO A 300 -1.71 -16.08 27.99
N VAL A 301 -0.54 -15.80 27.40
CA VAL A 301 0.71 -15.56 28.15
C VAL A 301 0.66 -14.23 28.89
N VAL A 302 0.18 -13.17 28.24
CA VAL A 302 0.01 -11.82 28.83
C VAL A 302 -0.94 -11.85 30.03
N LEU A 303 -2.08 -12.54 29.88
CA LEU A 303 -3.08 -12.70 30.93
C LEU A 303 -2.54 -13.49 32.12
N LYS A 304 -1.81 -14.58 31.87
CA LYS A 304 -1.16 -15.38 32.92
C LYS A 304 -0.14 -14.59 33.74
N ASN A 305 0.42 -13.52 33.18
CA ASN A 305 1.37 -12.63 33.86
C ASN A 305 0.73 -11.34 34.40
N GLU A 306 -0.61 -11.28 34.46
CA GLU A 306 -1.38 -10.14 35.01
C GLU A 306 -1.14 -8.81 34.24
N LEU A 307 -0.73 -8.88 32.98
CA LEU A 307 -0.46 -7.72 32.12
C LEU A 307 -1.63 -7.35 31.19
N GLY A 308 -2.76 -8.07 31.29
CA GLY A 308 -3.91 -7.96 30.39
C GLY A 308 -4.45 -6.54 30.22
N LEU A 309 -4.68 -5.83 31.33
CA LEU A 309 -5.15 -4.45 31.29
C LEU A 309 -4.06 -3.50 30.78
N ASP A 310 -2.80 -3.67 31.20
CA ASP A 310 -1.71 -2.78 30.81
C ASP A 310 -1.37 -2.84 29.31
N LEU A 311 -1.60 -3.99 28.67
CA LEU A 311 -1.35 -4.22 27.25
C LEU A 311 -2.63 -4.23 26.39
N ALA A 312 -3.81 -3.97 26.96
CA ALA A 312 -5.03 -3.78 26.17
C ALA A 312 -4.82 -2.70 25.11
N ASN A 313 -5.38 -2.86 23.90
CA ASN A 313 -5.13 -1.92 22.80
C ASN A 313 -5.69 -0.50 23.07
N SER A 314 -6.65 -0.40 23.98
CA SER A 314 -7.30 0.84 24.37
C SER A 314 -7.83 0.78 25.80
N PHE A 315 -8.19 1.95 26.32
CA PHE A 315 -8.83 2.10 27.62
C PHE A 315 -10.22 2.70 27.47
N LEU A 316 -11.12 2.24 28.34
CA LEU A 316 -12.35 2.94 28.70
C LEU A 316 -12.27 3.29 30.18
N ILE A 317 -12.50 4.54 30.54
CA ILE A 317 -12.25 5.07 31.88
C ILE A 317 -13.48 5.83 32.35
N VAL A 318 -13.89 5.57 33.59
CA VAL A 318 -14.83 6.43 34.31
C VAL A 318 -14.06 7.14 35.41
N ALA A 319 -14.03 8.47 35.34
CA ALA A 319 -13.28 9.33 36.24
C ALA A 319 -14.23 10.28 37.02
N GLN A 320 -13.98 10.45 38.31
CA GLN A 320 -14.79 11.25 39.23
C GLN A 320 -13.95 12.12 40.15
N THR A 321 -14.50 13.26 40.56
CA THR A 321 -13.85 14.24 41.45
C THR A 321 -14.06 13.94 42.94
N SER A 322 -14.98 13.04 43.27
CA SER A 322 -15.32 12.64 44.63
C SER A 322 -15.09 11.15 44.84
N LYS A 323 -14.79 10.75 46.09
CA LYS A 323 -14.64 9.33 46.50
C LYS A 323 -15.98 8.63 46.72
N ILE A 324 -17.03 9.06 46.03
CA ILE A 324 -18.31 8.35 46.13
C ILE A 324 -18.01 6.95 45.58
N LYS A 325 -18.13 5.93 46.44
CA LYS A 325 -18.07 4.54 46.00
C LYS A 325 -19.08 4.39 44.88
N SER A 326 -18.60 4.36 43.64
CA SER A 326 -19.39 3.90 42.52
C SER A 326 -19.87 2.50 42.95
N PRO A 327 -21.17 2.18 42.85
CA PRO A 327 -21.65 0.84 43.20
C PRO A 327 -20.75 -0.12 42.46
N SER A 328 -19.93 -0.88 43.21
CA SER A 328 -18.89 -1.70 42.62
C SER A 328 -19.60 -2.61 41.64
N SER A 329 -19.45 -2.35 40.34
CA SER A 329 -20.14 -3.15 39.34
C SER A 329 -19.70 -4.59 39.59
N GLU A 330 -20.67 -5.43 39.96
CA GLU A 330 -20.46 -6.87 40.07
C GLU A 330 -20.01 -7.45 38.72
N VAL A 331 -20.14 -6.68 37.63
CA VAL A 331 -19.79 -7.08 36.27
C VAL A 331 -18.27 -7.12 36.11
N LEU A 332 -17.77 -8.33 35.85
CA LEU A 332 -16.40 -8.63 35.47
C LEU A 332 -16.14 -8.32 34.00
N ALA A 333 -17.09 -8.66 33.13
CA ALA A 333 -16.99 -8.45 31.69
C ALA A 333 -18.37 -8.29 31.01
N TYR A 334 -18.35 -7.62 29.86
CA TYR A 334 -19.46 -7.45 28.94
C TYR A 334 -19.07 -8.08 27.59
N HIS A 335 -20.01 -8.74 26.91
CA HIS A 335 -19.85 -9.24 25.54
C HIS A 335 -21.09 -8.94 24.71
N TYR A 336 -20.92 -8.53 23.45
CA TYR A 336 -22.00 -8.01 22.61
C TYR A 336 -22.13 -8.76 21.27
N SER A 337 -23.36 -9.10 20.91
CA SER A 337 -23.70 -9.74 19.62
C SER A 337 -24.50 -8.80 18.72
N THR A 338 -23.94 -7.63 18.41
CA THR A 338 -24.60 -6.54 17.66
C THR A 338 -24.50 -6.62 16.14
N HIS A 339 -23.84 -7.65 15.60
CA HIS A 339 -23.71 -7.88 14.15
C HIS A 339 -24.98 -8.51 13.53
N ARG A 340 -25.89 -8.99 14.38
CA ARG A 340 -27.12 -9.70 14.03
C ARG A 340 -28.24 -8.73 13.68
N ALA A 341 -29.40 -9.26 13.27
CA ALA A 341 -30.60 -8.46 13.10
C ALA A 341 -31.06 -7.89 14.46
N LYS A 342 -31.72 -6.72 14.42
CA LYS A 342 -32.19 -5.98 15.61
C LYS A 342 -32.87 -6.86 16.68
N PRO A 343 -33.80 -7.79 16.35
CA PRO A 343 -34.46 -8.63 17.37
C PRO A 343 -33.55 -9.65 18.06
N PHE A 344 -32.38 -9.92 17.49
CA PHE A 344 -31.42 -10.93 17.96
C PHE A 344 -30.15 -10.32 18.56
N CYS A 345 -30.04 -8.99 18.55
CA CYS A 345 -28.97 -8.27 19.21
C CYS A 345 -29.07 -8.47 20.73
N LYS A 346 -27.99 -8.97 21.35
CA LYS A 346 -27.93 -9.24 22.78
C LYS A 346 -26.62 -8.76 23.41
N GLU A 347 -26.65 -8.63 24.72
CA GLU A 347 -25.48 -8.52 25.58
C GLU A 347 -25.39 -9.73 26.51
N THR A 348 -24.17 -10.09 26.88
CA THR A 348 -23.85 -11.13 27.86
C THR A 348 -22.96 -10.50 28.94
N LEU A 349 -23.40 -10.59 30.18
CA LEU A 349 -22.75 -10.01 31.36
C LEU A 349 -22.18 -11.14 32.22
N PHE A 350 -20.95 -10.99 32.69
CA PHE A 350 -20.32 -11.90 33.65
C PHE A 350 -20.29 -11.22 35.01
N LEU A 351 -21.12 -11.66 35.95
CA LEU A 351 -21.36 -11.01 37.24
C LEU A 351 -20.79 -11.85 38.37
N GLN A 352 -19.97 -11.26 39.24
CA GLN A 352 -19.56 -11.90 40.48
C GLN A 352 -20.64 -11.71 41.54
N THR A 353 -21.27 -12.80 41.96
CA THR A 353 -22.27 -12.84 43.02
C THR A 353 -21.65 -12.62 44.41
N GLU A 354 -22.46 -12.28 45.41
CA GLU A 354 -22.02 -12.11 46.80
C GLU A 354 -21.30 -13.36 47.37
N ASN A 355 -21.67 -14.55 46.90
CA ASN A 355 -21.08 -15.82 47.31
C ASN A 355 -19.73 -16.13 46.61
N GLY A 356 -19.24 -15.24 45.74
CA GLY A 356 -18.00 -15.40 44.99
C GLY A 356 -18.12 -16.13 43.66
N ASN A 357 -19.22 -16.85 43.42
CA ASN A 357 -19.54 -17.52 42.14
C ASN A 357 -19.83 -16.49 41.04
N ILE A 358 -19.68 -16.90 39.78
CA ILE A 358 -19.96 -16.04 38.62
C ILE A 358 -21.25 -16.49 37.95
N GLU A 359 -22.19 -15.56 37.81
CA GLU A 359 -23.42 -15.72 37.03
C GLU A 359 -23.23 -15.07 35.64
N VAL A 360 -23.66 -15.76 34.60
CA VAL A 360 -23.70 -15.24 33.23
C VAL A 360 -25.13 -14.82 32.94
N GLN A 361 -25.35 -13.53 32.67
CA GLN A 361 -26.67 -12.99 32.32
C GLN A 361 -26.71 -12.59 30.85
N CYS A 362 -27.74 -13.05 30.13
CA CYS A 362 -27.97 -12.71 28.73
C CYS A 362 -29.23 -11.84 28.58
N ASN A 363 -29.10 -10.66 28.00
CA ASN A 363 -30.20 -9.71 27.79
C ASN A 363 -30.32 -9.32 26.31
N LEU A 364 -31.55 -9.28 25.78
CA LEU A 364 -31.81 -8.64 24.49
C LEU A 364 -31.57 -7.13 24.61
N LEU A 365 -30.91 -6.54 23.62
CA LEU A 365 -30.71 -5.10 23.54
C LEU A 365 -32.00 -4.36 23.15
N GLU A 366 -32.91 -5.04 22.44
CA GLU A 366 -34.17 -4.49 21.92
C GLU A 366 -35.36 -5.43 22.21
N PRO A 367 -35.72 -5.63 23.50
CA PRO A 367 -36.66 -6.67 23.93
C PRO A 367 -38.10 -6.46 23.46
N ASN A 368 -38.48 -5.22 23.13
CA ASN A 368 -39.83 -4.86 22.68
C ASN A 368 -40.02 -5.04 21.16
N THR A 369 -39.01 -5.52 20.44
CA THR A 369 -39.13 -5.78 19.01
C THR A 369 -40.00 -7.02 18.80
N ILE A 370 -41.15 -6.87 18.13
CA ILE A 370 -41.97 -8.02 17.72
C ILE A 370 -41.09 -8.91 16.83
N GLN A 371 -40.90 -10.17 17.22
CA GLN A 371 -40.36 -11.21 16.34
C GLN A 371 -41.40 -11.50 15.24
N ASN A 372 -41.60 -10.56 14.33
CA ASN A 372 -42.34 -10.77 13.08
C ASN A 372 -41.43 -11.54 12.11
N THR A 373 -41.01 -12.74 12.51
CA THR A 373 -40.49 -13.71 11.56
C THR A 373 -41.68 -14.47 11.03
N GLU A 374 -42.21 -14.03 9.87
CA GLU A 374 -43.13 -14.86 9.06
C GLU A 374 -42.54 -16.26 8.78
N ASP A 375 -41.22 -16.37 8.90
CA ASP A 375 -40.43 -17.58 8.80
C ASP A 375 -40.35 -18.34 10.13
N GLN A 376 -41.12 -19.44 10.25
CA GLN A 376 -41.12 -20.32 11.42
C GLN A 376 -39.88 -21.24 11.51
N SER A 377 -38.95 -21.21 10.53
CA SER A 377 -37.86 -22.20 10.44
C SER A 377 -36.66 -21.97 11.35
N LEU A 378 -36.51 -20.76 11.91
CA LEU A 378 -35.44 -20.39 12.83
C LEU A 378 -36.04 -19.96 14.18
N SER A 379 -35.49 -20.47 15.27
CA SER A 379 -35.84 -20.08 16.63
C SER A 379 -34.62 -19.52 17.36
N HIS A 380 -34.84 -18.49 18.18
CA HIS A 380 -33.83 -17.86 19.01
C HIS A 380 -34.28 -17.91 20.47
N VAL A 381 -33.78 -18.89 21.22
CA VAL A 381 -34.14 -19.17 22.61
C VAL A 381 -32.86 -19.42 23.40
N PHE A 382 -32.52 -18.50 24.30
CA PHE A 382 -31.34 -18.61 25.16
C PHE A 382 -31.71 -18.56 26.63
N GLU A 383 -30.83 -19.15 27.46
CA GLU A 383 -30.93 -19.07 28.91
C GLU A 383 -30.58 -17.64 29.37
N ARG A 384 -31.49 -16.98 30.09
CA ARG A 384 -31.27 -15.61 30.57
C ARG A 384 -30.22 -15.53 31.69
N ARG A 385 -30.07 -16.59 32.48
CA ARG A 385 -29.13 -16.68 33.59
C ARG A 385 -28.55 -18.08 33.64
N ALA A 386 -27.24 -18.18 33.50
CA ALA A 386 -26.50 -19.44 33.55
C ALA A 386 -25.36 -19.35 34.56
N GLU A 387 -24.88 -20.49 35.05
CA GLU A 387 -23.64 -20.54 35.83
C GLU A 387 -22.43 -20.39 34.88
N TYR A 388 -21.43 -19.61 35.30
CA TYR A 388 -20.16 -19.55 34.57
C TYR A 388 -19.42 -20.88 34.63
N ILE A 389 -19.08 -21.43 33.47
CA ILE A 389 -18.38 -22.71 33.38
C ILE A 389 -16.89 -22.48 33.22
N LYS A 390 -16.12 -22.83 34.26
CA LYS A 390 -14.66 -22.77 34.24
C LYS A 390 -14.08 -23.92 33.41
N GLY A 391 -13.25 -23.59 32.43
CA GLY A 391 -12.59 -24.58 31.56
C GLY A 391 -11.92 -23.93 30.35
N LYS A 392 -11.43 -24.76 29.43
CA LYS A 392 -10.83 -24.32 28.16
C LYS A 392 -11.87 -24.45 27.05
N LEU A 393 -12.08 -23.41 26.25
CA LEU A 393 -12.88 -23.53 25.03
C LEU A 393 -12.23 -24.52 24.05
N LEU A 394 -13.05 -25.35 23.43
CA LEU A 394 -12.56 -26.34 22.45
C LEU A 394 -11.94 -25.65 21.22
N SER A 395 -12.41 -24.45 20.86
CA SER A 395 -11.80 -23.62 19.81
C SER A 395 -10.34 -23.25 20.09
N CYS A 396 -9.92 -23.18 21.35
CA CYS A 396 -8.52 -22.91 21.69
C CYS A 396 -7.59 -24.05 21.24
N ASP A 397 -8.06 -25.32 21.25
CA ASP A 397 -7.27 -26.44 20.70
C ASP A 397 -7.04 -26.27 19.20
N PHE A 398 -8.04 -25.75 18.45
CA PHE A 398 -7.87 -25.42 17.03
C PHE A 398 -6.85 -24.29 16.82
N ILE A 399 -6.95 -23.20 17.59
CA ILE A 399 -6.02 -22.07 17.54
C ILE A 399 -4.59 -22.53 17.81
N ASP A 400 -4.40 -23.35 18.84
CA ASP A 400 -3.09 -23.91 19.23
C ASP A 400 -2.47 -24.76 18.12
N ILE A 401 -3.28 -25.44 17.31
CA ILE A 401 -2.82 -26.23 16.16
C ILE A 401 -2.45 -25.29 15.01
N VAL A 402 -3.43 -24.57 14.47
CA VAL A 402 -3.31 -23.99 13.12
C VAL A 402 -2.49 -22.70 13.06
N ILE A 403 -2.27 -22.01 14.18
CA ILE A 403 -1.44 -20.79 14.20
C ILE A 403 0.05 -21.12 14.28
N ARG A 404 0.42 -22.32 14.76
CA ARG A 404 1.81 -22.72 14.90
C ARG A 404 2.40 -23.12 13.54
N ASP A 405 3.64 -22.69 13.27
CA ASP A 405 4.40 -23.23 12.15
C ASP A 405 4.65 -24.74 12.35
N GLY A 406 4.52 -25.51 11.28
CA GLY A 406 4.64 -26.97 11.26
C GLY A 406 3.33 -27.72 11.54
N TRP A 407 2.18 -27.04 11.56
CA TRP A 407 0.89 -27.72 11.73
C TRP A 407 0.55 -28.61 10.54
N SER A 408 -0.13 -29.73 10.77
CA SER A 408 -0.52 -30.67 9.70
C SER A 408 -2.03 -30.83 9.56
N ILE A 409 -2.47 -31.29 8.38
CA ILE A 409 -3.89 -31.65 8.18
C ILE A 409 -4.32 -32.82 9.07
N GLU A 410 -3.39 -33.73 9.41
CA GLU A 410 -3.62 -34.86 10.31
C GLU A 410 -4.01 -34.40 11.72
N GLU A 411 -3.28 -33.43 12.28
CA GLU A 411 -3.62 -32.83 13.59
C GLU A 411 -5.02 -32.21 13.56
N LEU A 412 -5.36 -31.51 12.47
CA LEU A 412 -6.69 -30.93 12.30
C LEU A 412 -7.77 -32.01 12.17
N GLY A 413 -7.49 -33.09 11.45
CA GLY A 413 -8.37 -34.25 11.34
C GLY A 413 -8.62 -34.94 12.69
N LEU A 414 -7.58 -35.09 13.52
CA LEU A 414 -7.69 -35.61 14.88
C LEU A 414 -8.54 -34.69 15.77
N PHE A 415 -8.35 -33.38 15.68
CA PHE A 415 -9.17 -32.40 16.38
C PHE A 415 -10.65 -32.53 16.01
N PHE A 416 -10.98 -32.62 14.71
CA PHE A 416 -12.37 -32.76 14.28
C PHE A 416 -12.97 -34.13 14.63
N LYS A 417 -12.19 -35.22 14.64
CA LYS A 417 -12.63 -36.54 15.16
C LYS A 417 -12.98 -36.46 16.64
N LYS A 418 -12.13 -35.81 17.47
CA LYS A 418 -12.38 -35.55 18.89
C LYS A 418 -13.64 -34.70 19.08
N TYR A 419 -13.78 -33.62 18.32
CA TYR A 419 -14.95 -32.75 18.33
C TYR A 419 -16.25 -33.51 18.02
N LEU A 420 -16.28 -34.36 16.99
CA LEU A 420 -17.46 -35.16 16.68
C LEU A 420 -17.81 -36.15 17.80
N SER A 421 -16.82 -36.77 18.45
CA SER A 421 -17.04 -37.61 19.62
C SER A 421 -17.69 -36.82 20.77
N ILE A 422 -17.28 -35.57 20.98
CA ILE A 422 -17.89 -34.67 21.97
C ILE A 422 -19.33 -34.34 21.57
N VAL A 423 -19.58 -33.95 20.32
CA VAL A 423 -20.94 -33.67 19.81
C VAL A 423 -21.85 -34.89 20.00
N ALA A 424 -21.35 -36.09 19.68
CA ALA A 424 -22.04 -37.35 19.93
C ALA A 424 -22.43 -37.47 21.41
N SER A 425 -21.49 -37.29 22.33
CA SER A 425 -21.73 -37.42 23.77
C SER A 425 -22.76 -36.43 24.32
N LEU A 426 -22.78 -35.21 23.79
CA LEU A 426 -23.71 -34.15 24.20
C LEU A 426 -25.13 -34.39 23.69
N ILE A 427 -25.28 -35.00 22.51
CA ILE A 427 -26.58 -35.34 21.92
C ILE A 427 -27.10 -36.69 22.47
N SER A 428 -26.21 -37.65 22.73
CA SER A 428 -26.53 -39.04 23.05
C SER A 428 -26.97 -39.33 24.49
N LYS A 429 -27.20 -38.33 25.35
CA LYS A 429 -27.70 -38.55 26.73
C LYS A 429 -28.96 -39.44 26.81
N ASN A 430 -29.71 -39.58 25.70
CA ASN A 430 -30.90 -40.46 25.60
C ASN A 430 -30.82 -41.57 24.52
N ASN A 431 -29.80 -41.59 23.64
CA ASN A 431 -29.60 -42.66 22.63
C ASN A 431 -28.16 -42.65 22.11
N PRO A 432 -27.35 -43.70 22.31
CA PRO A 432 -25.97 -43.73 21.82
C PRO A 432 -25.94 -43.77 20.29
N ILE A 433 -25.21 -42.82 19.69
CA ILE A 433 -24.90 -42.86 18.25
C ILE A 433 -23.61 -43.66 18.11
N ASN A 434 -23.71 -44.92 17.69
CA ASN A 434 -22.56 -45.84 17.63
C ASN A 434 -21.61 -45.54 16.45
N GLU A 435 -22.12 -44.99 15.35
CA GLU A 435 -21.33 -44.56 14.18
C GLU A 435 -21.88 -43.24 13.64
N ILE A 436 -21.02 -42.23 13.51
CA ILE A 436 -21.34 -40.93 12.93
C ILE A 436 -20.70 -40.87 11.54
N GLY A 437 -21.54 -41.03 10.51
CA GLY A 437 -21.16 -40.78 9.12
C GLY A 437 -21.43 -39.34 8.73
N ILE A 438 -20.88 -38.91 7.58
CA ILE A 438 -21.04 -37.53 7.10
C ILE A 438 -22.51 -37.15 6.80
N ASP A 439 -23.34 -38.12 6.39
CA ASP A 439 -24.77 -37.92 6.13
C ASP A 439 -25.68 -38.22 7.33
N THR A 440 -25.12 -38.59 8.48
CA THR A 440 -25.89 -38.76 9.72
C THR A 440 -26.58 -37.44 10.06
N LEU A 441 -27.89 -37.48 10.29
CA LEU A 441 -28.69 -36.29 10.57
C LEU A 441 -28.67 -35.93 12.06
N LEU A 442 -28.32 -34.69 12.36
CA LEU A 442 -28.36 -34.10 13.69
C LEU A 442 -29.66 -33.28 13.87
N PRO A 443 -30.26 -33.30 15.08
CA PRO A 443 -31.41 -32.45 15.39
C PRO A 443 -31.06 -30.97 15.22
N GLY A 444 -31.98 -30.17 14.66
CA GLY A 444 -31.74 -28.76 14.38
C GLY A 444 -31.40 -27.88 15.59
N LYS A 445 -31.75 -28.30 16.82
CA LYS A 445 -31.30 -27.69 18.10
C LYS A 445 -29.80 -27.83 18.39
N SER A 446 -29.09 -28.61 17.58
CA SER A 446 -27.66 -28.91 17.75
C SER A 446 -26.78 -27.96 16.94
N ILE A 447 -27.36 -26.95 16.27
CA ILE A 447 -26.66 -26.07 15.32
C ILE A 447 -25.56 -25.21 15.98
N ASP A 448 -25.70 -24.97 17.27
CA ASP A 448 -24.73 -24.23 18.10
C ASP A 448 -23.70 -25.13 18.78
N LEU A 449 -23.74 -26.45 18.59
CA LEU A 449 -22.72 -27.36 19.09
C LEU A 449 -21.42 -27.25 18.28
N THR A 450 -20.91 -26.03 18.08
CA THR A 450 -19.64 -25.75 17.43
C THR A 450 -18.52 -25.66 18.47
N PRO A 451 -17.23 -25.81 18.10
CA PRO A 451 -16.12 -25.73 19.04
C PRO A 451 -16.01 -24.39 19.81
N ILE A 452 -16.55 -23.30 19.26
CA ILE A 452 -16.57 -21.97 19.90
C ILE A 452 -17.54 -21.92 21.10
N ASN A 453 -18.49 -22.85 21.15
CA ASN A 453 -19.55 -22.92 22.16
C ASN A 453 -19.41 -24.16 23.07
N ILE A 454 -18.26 -24.83 23.07
CA ILE A 454 -18.01 -26.02 23.89
C ILE A 454 -16.82 -25.74 24.81
N ILE A 455 -17.07 -25.80 26.13
CA ILE A 455 -16.03 -25.71 27.15
C ILE A 455 -15.66 -27.13 27.61
N ILE A 456 -14.37 -27.43 27.65
CA ILE A 456 -13.82 -28.61 28.31
C ILE A 456 -13.46 -28.24 29.74
N ARG A 457 -14.20 -28.79 30.70
CA ARG A 457 -13.97 -28.57 32.14
C ARG A 457 -12.65 -29.21 32.57
N GLN A 458 -12.15 -28.84 33.75
CA GLN A 458 -10.89 -29.37 34.29
C GLN A 458 -10.90 -30.91 34.48
N ASN A 459 -12.08 -31.50 34.70
CA ASN A 459 -12.26 -32.95 34.79
C ASN A 459 -12.32 -33.66 33.41
N GLY A 460 -12.17 -32.91 32.31
CA GLY A 460 -12.26 -33.41 30.93
C GLY A 460 -13.69 -33.51 30.36
N GLU A 461 -14.71 -33.18 31.15
CA GLU A 461 -16.11 -33.24 30.72
C GLU A 461 -16.44 -32.06 29.77
N PRO A 462 -17.05 -32.32 28.59
CA PRO A 462 -17.50 -31.26 27.70
C PRO A 462 -18.82 -30.65 28.20
N TYR A 463 -18.95 -29.33 28.07
CA TYR A 463 -20.14 -28.58 28.40
C TYR A 463 -20.46 -27.58 27.28
N ALA A 464 -21.69 -27.63 26.75
CA ALA A 464 -22.13 -26.69 25.75
C ALA A 464 -22.65 -25.41 26.41
N ILE A 465 -22.20 -24.27 25.91
CA ILE A 465 -22.66 -22.93 26.29
C ILE A 465 -23.31 -22.26 25.08
N ASP A 466 -23.99 -21.14 25.30
CA ASP A 466 -24.54 -20.29 24.23
C ASP A 466 -25.39 -21.04 23.18
N GLN A 467 -26.19 -22.02 23.64
CA GLN A 467 -27.14 -22.76 22.80
C GLN A 467 -28.41 -21.94 22.61
N GLU A 468 -28.40 -21.03 21.64
CA GLU A 468 -29.46 -20.04 21.46
C GLU A 468 -30.27 -20.24 20.18
N TRP A 469 -29.71 -20.92 19.17
CA TRP A 469 -30.34 -21.13 17.88
C TRP A 469 -30.92 -22.53 17.77
N GLY A 470 -32.15 -22.59 17.27
CA GLY A 470 -32.76 -23.83 16.82
C GLY A 470 -33.17 -23.72 15.36
N TRP A 471 -32.79 -24.70 14.56
CA TRP A 471 -33.28 -24.86 13.19
C TRP A 471 -34.41 -25.89 13.15
N ASN A 472 -35.48 -25.65 12.38
CA ASN A 472 -36.58 -26.63 12.30
C ASN A 472 -36.20 -27.92 11.59
N ASN A 473 -35.27 -27.84 10.63
CA ASN A 473 -34.83 -29.02 9.88
C ASN A 473 -33.64 -29.69 10.55
N SER A 474 -33.54 -31.01 10.41
CA SER A 474 -32.29 -31.71 10.68
C SER A 474 -31.23 -31.34 9.63
N PHE A 475 -29.96 -31.40 10.00
CA PHE A 475 -28.83 -31.16 9.10
C PHE A 475 -27.80 -32.28 9.24
N SER A 476 -26.96 -32.47 8.22
CA SER A 476 -25.97 -33.55 8.23
C SER A 476 -24.78 -33.23 9.14
N VAL A 477 -24.09 -34.27 9.61
CA VAL A 477 -22.81 -34.11 10.33
C VAL A 477 -21.78 -33.37 9.46
N GLY A 478 -21.77 -33.66 8.16
CA GLY A 478 -20.95 -32.94 7.19
C GLY A 478 -21.17 -31.44 7.27
N PHE A 479 -22.41 -30.99 7.35
CA PHE A 479 -22.72 -29.56 7.50
C PHE A 479 -22.19 -28.97 8.82
N ILE A 480 -22.26 -29.68 9.94
CA ILE A 480 -21.74 -29.12 11.22
C ILE A 480 -20.22 -29.02 11.24
N ILE A 481 -19.51 -29.95 10.59
CA ILE A 481 -18.06 -29.87 10.38
C ILE A 481 -17.74 -28.64 9.54
N PHE A 482 -18.47 -28.47 8.43
CA PHE A 482 -18.34 -27.34 7.53
C PHE A 482 -18.51 -26.01 8.26
N ARG A 483 -19.64 -25.84 8.97
CA ARG A 483 -19.97 -24.66 9.77
C ARG A 483 -18.89 -24.40 10.82
N SER A 484 -18.44 -25.45 11.52
CA SER A 484 -17.43 -25.32 12.58
C SER A 484 -16.10 -24.82 12.04
N LEU A 485 -15.57 -25.42 10.97
CA LEU A 485 -14.30 -24.97 10.38
C LEU A 485 -14.43 -23.56 9.78
N LEU A 486 -15.56 -23.24 9.15
CA LEU A 486 -15.79 -21.90 8.59
C LEU A 486 -15.72 -20.81 9.67
N TRP A 487 -16.36 -21.03 10.82
CA TRP A 487 -16.37 -20.05 11.92
C TRP A 487 -15.06 -20.04 12.70
N LEU A 488 -14.40 -21.20 12.87
CA LEU A 488 -13.04 -21.27 13.42
C LEU A 488 -12.03 -20.52 12.56
N ASN A 489 -12.16 -20.59 11.23
CA ASN A 489 -11.36 -19.79 10.30
C ASN A 489 -11.63 -18.28 10.44
N ASN A 490 -12.80 -17.88 10.93
CA ASN A 490 -13.17 -16.47 11.13
C ASN A 490 -12.72 -15.88 12.48
N ILE A 491 -12.20 -16.68 13.40
CA ILE A 491 -11.66 -16.17 14.69
C ILE A 491 -10.14 -16.05 14.71
N ILE A 492 -9.41 -16.62 13.74
CA ILE A 492 -7.95 -16.55 13.64
C ILE A 492 -7.45 -15.51 12.63
N SER A 493 -6.49 -14.67 13.02
CA SER A 493 -5.83 -13.71 12.14
C SER A 493 -5.19 -14.40 10.93
N CYS A 494 -4.30 -15.38 11.16
CA CYS A 494 -3.63 -16.17 10.14
C CYS A 494 -3.31 -17.61 10.61
N TYR A 495 -3.14 -18.52 9.66
CA TYR A 495 -2.55 -19.85 9.83
C TYR A 495 -1.03 -19.75 9.90
N GLY A 496 -0.36 -20.57 10.70
CA GLY A 496 1.07 -20.80 10.58
C GLY A 496 1.42 -21.48 9.25
N LYS A 497 2.72 -21.59 8.96
CA LYS A 497 3.19 -22.36 7.79
C LYS A 497 2.92 -23.85 8.03
N PRO A 498 2.12 -24.55 7.19
CA PRO A 498 1.85 -25.97 7.39
C PRO A 498 3.09 -26.84 7.14
N ASP A 499 3.13 -28.02 7.76
CA ASP A 499 4.04 -29.10 7.40
C ASP A 499 3.51 -29.84 6.17
N GLY A 500 4.31 -29.88 5.09
CA GLY A 500 3.92 -30.46 3.80
C GLY A 500 2.96 -29.61 2.96
N THR A 501 2.27 -30.25 2.01
CA THR A 501 1.38 -29.59 1.05
C THR A 501 -0.06 -29.58 1.56
N VAL A 502 -0.42 -28.56 2.35
CA VAL A 502 -1.82 -28.24 2.63
C VAL A 502 -2.33 -27.27 1.56
N PRO A 503 -3.53 -27.48 0.97
CA PRO A 503 -4.09 -26.56 0.01
C PRO A 503 -4.21 -25.14 0.58
N ASN A 504 -3.89 -24.14 -0.24
CA ASN A 504 -3.87 -22.74 0.18
C ASN A 504 -5.23 -22.03 0.04
N THR A 505 -6.32 -22.75 -0.28
CA THR A 505 -7.67 -22.20 -0.40
C THR A 505 -8.59 -22.79 0.67
N LEU A 506 -9.66 -22.06 1.01
CA LEU A 506 -10.64 -22.54 1.97
C LEU A 506 -11.34 -23.83 1.48
N LEU A 507 -11.72 -23.90 0.20
CA LEU A 507 -12.25 -25.12 -0.41
C LEU A 507 -11.28 -26.30 -0.32
N GLY A 508 -10.01 -26.05 -0.65
CA GLY A 508 -8.97 -27.07 -0.57
C GLY A 508 -8.77 -27.56 0.87
N LEU A 509 -8.85 -26.67 1.86
CA LEU A 509 -8.79 -27.05 3.28
C LEU A 509 -9.97 -27.94 3.68
N PHE A 510 -11.19 -27.62 3.24
CA PHE A 510 -12.35 -28.49 3.48
C PHE A 510 -12.14 -29.88 2.88
N LEU A 511 -11.81 -29.96 1.58
CA LEU A 511 -11.56 -31.23 0.89
C LEU A 511 -10.48 -32.07 1.58
N ALA A 512 -9.38 -31.43 1.97
CA ALA A 512 -8.28 -32.09 2.68
C ALA A 512 -8.72 -32.60 4.06
N LEU A 513 -9.47 -31.79 4.82
CA LEU A 513 -9.98 -32.18 6.13
C LEU A 513 -10.94 -33.37 6.04
N TYR A 514 -11.93 -33.33 5.14
CA TYR A 514 -12.87 -34.46 5.00
C TYR A 514 -12.16 -35.75 4.61
N LYS A 515 -11.20 -35.67 3.66
CA LYS A 515 -10.39 -36.82 3.26
C LYS A 515 -9.59 -37.39 4.44
N GLU A 516 -8.95 -36.53 5.24
CA GLU A 516 -8.19 -36.92 6.44
C GLU A 516 -9.09 -37.52 7.54
N MET A 517 -10.33 -37.07 7.61
CA MET A 517 -11.34 -37.66 8.48
C MET A 517 -11.85 -39.02 7.99
N GLY A 518 -11.46 -39.46 6.80
CA GLY A 518 -11.90 -40.72 6.18
C GLY A 518 -13.22 -40.60 5.42
N PHE A 519 -13.62 -39.39 5.04
CA PHE A 519 -14.85 -39.13 4.28
C PHE A 519 -14.53 -38.71 2.84
N GLU A 520 -15.20 -39.34 1.87
CA GLU A 520 -15.23 -38.86 0.49
C GLU A 520 -16.34 -37.81 0.33
N ILE A 521 -15.98 -36.62 -0.15
CA ILE A 521 -16.93 -35.53 -0.39
C ILE A 521 -16.58 -34.82 -1.70
N SER A 522 -17.59 -34.43 -2.48
CA SER A 522 -17.41 -33.65 -3.70
C SER A 522 -17.47 -32.15 -3.44
N GLU A 523 -16.94 -31.36 -4.37
CA GLU A 523 -17.02 -29.89 -4.30
C GLU A 523 -18.48 -29.40 -4.31
N GLU A 524 -19.36 -30.06 -5.08
CA GLU A 524 -20.79 -29.72 -5.12
C GLU A 524 -21.46 -29.91 -3.76
N LYS A 525 -21.05 -30.94 -2.99
CA LYS A 525 -21.59 -31.17 -1.65
C LYS A 525 -21.12 -30.09 -0.66
N ILE A 526 -19.84 -29.67 -0.72
CA ILE A 526 -19.34 -28.55 0.09
C ILE A 526 -20.07 -27.26 -0.30
N GLN A 527 -20.29 -27.02 -1.58
CA GLN A 527 -21.06 -25.88 -2.07
C GLN A 527 -22.50 -25.88 -1.52
N SER A 528 -23.16 -27.04 -1.46
CA SER A 528 -24.49 -27.16 -0.83
C SER A 528 -24.47 -26.80 0.67
N TYR A 529 -23.39 -27.10 1.39
CA TYR A 529 -23.21 -26.69 2.79
C TYR A 529 -22.99 -25.19 2.91
N TYR A 530 -22.23 -24.59 1.99
CA TYR A 530 -22.06 -23.14 1.94
C TYR A 530 -23.39 -22.41 1.71
N GLU A 531 -24.22 -22.89 0.80
CA GLU A 531 -25.54 -22.33 0.53
C GLU A 531 -26.49 -22.46 1.72
N LEU A 532 -26.44 -23.60 2.43
CA LEU A 532 -27.22 -23.80 3.64
C LEU A 532 -26.78 -22.85 4.78
N GLU A 533 -25.48 -22.64 4.94
CA GLU A 533 -24.94 -21.69 5.92
C GLU A 533 -25.28 -20.24 5.54
N ALA A 534 -25.16 -19.87 4.27
CA ALA A 534 -25.55 -18.56 3.78
C ALA A 534 -27.05 -18.30 4.01
N LEU A 535 -27.90 -19.30 3.80
CA LEU A 535 -29.33 -19.22 4.13
C LEU A 535 -29.54 -19.00 5.63
N PHE A 536 -28.87 -19.77 6.50
CA PHE A 536 -28.95 -19.58 7.95
C PHE A 536 -28.52 -18.17 8.36
N GLN A 537 -27.37 -17.71 7.88
CA GLN A 537 -26.80 -16.41 8.23
C GLN A 537 -27.64 -15.24 7.72
N SER A 538 -28.23 -15.35 6.52
CA SER A 538 -29.15 -14.33 6.01
C SER A 538 -30.35 -14.10 6.95
N LYS A 539 -30.81 -15.15 7.65
CA LYS A 539 -31.91 -15.05 8.63
C LYS A 539 -31.46 -14.47 9.97
N VAL A 540 -30.27 -14.83 10.45
CA VAL A 540 -29.70 -14.29 11.70
C VAL A 540 -29.33 -12.82 11.56
N ALA A 541 -28.78 -12.39 10.42
CA ALA A 541 -28.34 -11.03 10.20
C ALA A 541 -29.42 -10.11 9.59
N GLN A 542 -30.45 -10.71 8.95
CA GLN A 542 -31.46 -10.03 8.11
C GLN A 542 -30.84 -9.09 7.07
N ASP A 543 -29.67 -9.48 6.55
CA ASP A 543 -28.88 -8.71 5.61
C ASP A 543 -28.02 -9.65 4.74
N LYS A 544 -27.42 -9.12 3.68
CA LYS A 544 -26.48 -9.88 2.86
C LYS A 544 -25.20 -10.14 3.67
N VAL A 545 -25.08 -11.35 4.20
CA VAL A 545 -23.90 -11.75 4.99
C VAL A 545 -22.71 -11.94 4.05
N VAL A 546 -21.62 -11.24 4.34
CA VAL A 546 -20.34 -11.41 3.65
C VAL A 546 -19.68 -12.68 4.20
N MET A 547 -19.94 -13.78 3.53
CA MET A 547 -19.33 -15.08 3.80
C MET A 547 -17.99 -15.19 3.05
N PRO A 548 -16.94 -15.81 3.65
CA PRO A 548 -15.69 -16.06 2.96
C PRO A 548 -15.92 -16.88 1.69
N HIS A 549 -15.45 -16.39 0.54
CA HIS A 549 -15.59 -17.12 -0.71
C HIS A 549 -14.76 -18.42 -0.66
N MET A 550 -15.29 -19.52 -1.20
CA MET A 550 -14.63 -20.84 -1.15
C MET A 550 -13.25 -20.86 -1.84
N SER A 551 -13.07 -20.05 -2.88
CA SER A 551 -11.77 -19.89 -3.55
C SER A 551 -10.81 -18.92 -2.85
N SER A 552 -11.22 -18.29 -1.75
CA SER A 552 -10.34 -17.38 -1.02
C SER A 552 -9.14 -18.12 -0.46
N SER A 553 -7.97 -17.47 -0.55
CA SER A 553 -6.74 -18.03 0.00
C SER A 553 -6.78 -18.03 1.53
N LEU A 554 -6.22 -19.08 2.12
CA LEU A 554 -5.92 -19.12 3.55
C LEU A 554 -4.92 -18.00 3.86
N ARG A 555 -5.20 -17.24 4.92
CA ARG A 555 -4.29 -16.18 5.38
C ARG A 555 -3.14 -16.85 6.09
N THR A 556 -1.97 -16.93 5.48
CA THR A 556 -0.79 -17.53 6.10
C THR A 556 0.06 -16.47 6.78
N SER A 557 0.60 -16.82 7.96
CA SER A 557 1.60 -16.04 8.65
C SER A 557 2.86 -16.09 7.78
N ASN A 558 3.25 -14.91 7.32
CA ASN A 558 4.45 -14.73 6.53
C ASN A 558 5.61 -14.28 7.41
N LEU A 559 5.59 -14.57 8.72
CA LEU A 559 6.63 -14.06 9.63
C LEU A 559 8.03 -14.47 9.17
N ASN A 560 8.17 -15.75 8.82
CA ASN A 560 9.37 -16.26 8.21
C ASN A 560 9.59 -15.73 6.79
N GLN A 561 8.54 -15.41 6.02
CA GLN A 561 8.68 -14.81 4.68
C GLN A 561 9.09 -13.33 4.75
N LEU A 562 8.72 -12.58 5.79
CA LEU A 562 9.18 -11.21 6.06
C LEU A 562 10.65 -11.24 6.48
N ILE A 563 11.03 -12.17 7.37
CA ILE A 563 12.44 -12.40 7.75
C ILE A 563 13.25 -12.92 6.56
N THR A 564 12.68 -13.79 5.72
CA THR A 564 13.32 -14.32 4.51
C THR A 564 13.32 -13.31 3.37
N ASN A 565 12.36 -12.38 3.30
CA ASN A 565 12.38 -11.25 2.37
C ASN A 565 13.42 -10.21 2.82
N TYR A 566 13.65 -10.07 4.12
CA TYR A 566 14.84 -9.40 4.67
C TYR A 566 16.15 -10.17 4.40
N ALA A 567 16.10 -11.47 4.08
CA ALA A 567 17.24 -12.22 3.58
C ALA A 567 17.33 -12.23 2.03
N ASN A 568 16.22 -11.97 1.33
CA ASN A 568 16.06 -11.93 -0.13
C ASN A 568 15.98 -10.49 -0.67
N TYR A 569 16.77 -9.57 -0.10
CA TYR A 569 16.86 -8.18 -0.57
C TYR A 569 17.25 -8.01 -2.06
N GLN A 570 17.64 -9.08 -2.76
CA GLN A 570 18.00 -9.05 -4.18
C GLN A 570 16.85 -8.65 -5.12
N ASN A 571 15.58 -8.86 -4.75
CA ASN A 571 14.45 -8.49 -5.62
C ASN A 571 13.92 -7.07 -5.40
N ILE A 572 14.13 -6.51 -4.20
CA ILE A 572 13.83 -5.09 -3.93
C ILE A 572 14.91 -4.21 -4.57
N GLU A 573 16.15 -4.69 -4.66
CA GLU A 573 17.25 -4.04 -5.38
C GLU A 573 16.88 -3.75 -6.85
N SER A 574 16.23 -4.69 -7.56
CA SER A 574 15.78 -4.45 -8.94
C SER A 574 14.71 -3.37 -9.08
N ALA A 575 13.74 -3.32 -8.15
CA ALA A 575 12.71 -2.29 -8.14
C ALA A 575 13.23 -0.93 -7.63
N LEU A 576 14.22 -0.93 -6.72
CA LEU A 576 14.95 0.27 -6.30
C LEU A 576 15.84 0.78 -7.42
N ILE A 577 16.48 -0.08 -8.20
CA ILE A 577 17.26 0.32 -9.39
C ILE A 577 16.36 1.00 -10.42
N GLU A 578 15.15 0.49 -10.64
CA GLU A 578 14.18 1.08 -11.57
C GLU A 578 13.64 2.42 -11.06
N LYS A 579 13.40 2.52 -9.74
CA LYS A 579 12.99 3.78 -9.07
C LYS A 579 14.13 4.79 -8.99
N ASP A 580 15.36 4.36 -8.73
CA ASP A 580 16.58 5.19 -8.75
C ASP A 580 16.86 5.71 -10.15
N HIS A 581 16.58 4.91 -11.18
CA HIS A 581 16.65 5.38 -12.56
C HIS A 581 15.62 6.48 -12.84
N HIS A 582 14.43 6.36 -12.25
CA HIS A 582 13.38 7.38 -12.35
C HIS A 582 13.69 8.63 -11.51
N ILE A 583 14.26 8.45 -10.31
CA ILE A 583 14.73 9.54 -9.44
C ILE A 583 15.87 10.29 -10.09
N ARG A 584 16.88 9.61 -10.66
CA ARG A 584 17.97 10.25 -11.41
C ARG A 584 17.48 11.03 -12.63
N ASN A 585 16.45 10.53 -13.33
CA ASN A 585 15.81 11.28 -14.41
C ASN A 585 15.09 12.53 -13.90
N LEU A 586 14.40 12.42 -12.76
CA LEU A 586 13.76 13.57 -12.13
C LEU A 586 14.79 14.56 -11.59
N GLU A 587 15.90 14.11 -11.00
CA GLU A 587 17.02 14.94 -10.55
C GLU A 587 17.68 15.66 -11.72
N TYR A 588 17.84 15.00 -12.88
CA TYR A 588 18.32 15.66 -14.09
C TYR A 588 17.37 16.77 -14.56
N ILE A 589 16.05 16.50 -14.55
CA ILE A 589 15.04 17.51 -14.91
C ILE A 589 15.02 18.64 -13.88
N VAL A 590 15.14 18.35 -12.59
CA VAL A 590 15.21 19.34 -11.52
C VAL A 590 16.47 20.18 -11.65
N THR A 591 17.63 19.57 -11.93
CA THR A 591 18.89 20.30 -12.16
C THR A 591 18.81 21.20 -13.40
N ASP A 592 18.14 20.76 -14.46
CA ASP A 592 17.88 21.58 -15.65
C ASP A 592 16.93 22.75 -15.34
N LYS A 593 15.90 22.51 -14.51
CA LYS A 593 15.00 23.56 -14.01
C LYS A 593 15.69 24.52 -13.06
N ASP A 594 16.60 24.04 -12.21
CA ASP A 594 17.39 24.87 -11.29
C ASP A 594 18.34 25.77 -12.07
N LYS A 595 19.00 25.28 -13.12
CA LYS A 595 19.75 26.15 -14.06
C LYS A 595 18.85 27.17 -14.73
N HIS A 596 17.61 26.80 -15.04
CA HIS A 596 16.65 27.73 -15.63
C HIS A 596 16.18 28.78 -14.62
N ILE A 597 16.04 28.41 -13.35
CA ILE A 597 15.73 29.30 -12.23
C ILE A 597 16.91 30.22 -11.97
N GLU A 598 18.15 29.72 -11.91
CA GLU A 598 19.36 30.51 -11.72
C GLU A 598 19.53 31.55 -12.85
N ASN A 599 19.22 31.17 -14.09
CA ASN A 599 19.17 32.12 -15.21
C ASN A 599 18.06 33.17 -15.04
N LEU A 600 16.88 32.77 -14.55
CA LEU A 600 15.79 33.71 -14.27
C LEU A 600 16.12 34.62 -13.09
N GLU A 601 16.80 34.14 -12.06
CA GLU A 601 17.31 34.90 -10.92
C GLU A 601 18.39 35.90 -11.35
N HIS A 602 19.27 35.51 -12.27
CA HIS A 602 20.22 36.44 -12.87
C HIS A 602 19.51 37.56 -13.65
N ILE A 603 18.50 37.21 -14.45
CA ILE A 603 17.68 38.20 -15.17
C ILE A 603 16.91 39.08 -14.17
N PHE A 604 16.35 38.52 -13.10
CA PHE A 604 15.67 39.28 -12.05
C PHE A 604 16.64 40.21 -11.33
N SER A 605 17.85 39.76 -11.00
CA SER A 605 18.91 40.57 -10.40
C SER A 605 19.32 41.74 -11.30
N GLU A 606 19.45 41.52 -12.62
CA GLU A 606 19.67 42.60 -13.59
C GLU A 606 18.48 43.58 -13.64
N LYS A 607 17.24 43.08 -13.58
CA LYS A 607 16.04 43.92 -13.54
C LYS A 607 15.92 44.70 -12.24
N ASP A 608 16.27 44.11 -11.10
CA ASP A 608 16.35 44.77 -9.80
C ASP A 608 17.46 45.82 -9.76
N HIS A 609 18.55 45.60 -10.50
CA HIS A 609 19.58 46.63 -10.67
C HIS A 609 19.06 47.79 -11.52
N HIS A 610 18.28 47.51 -12.56
CA HIS A 610 17.60 48.54 -13.35
C HIS A 610 16.53 49.30 -12.54
N ILE A 611 15.74 48.60 -11.72
CA ILE A 611 14.75 49.21 -10.84
C ILE A 611 15.45 50.09 -9.82
N ARG A 612 16.51 49.63 -9.15
CA ARG A 612 17.30 50.44 -8.22
C ARG A 612 17.92 51.68 -8.88
N ASN A 613 18.37 51.57 -10.13
CA ASN A 613 18.84 52.73 -10.88
C ASN A 613 17.71 53.70 -11.22
N LEU A 614 16.53 53.21 -11.58
CA LEU A 614 15.35 54.05 -11.80
C LEU A 614 14.86 54.71 -10.51
N GLU A 615 14.86 53.99 -9.39
CA GLU A 615 14.56 54.52 -8.05
C GLU A 615 15.55 55.61 -7.67
N SER A 616 16.86 55.40 -7.86
CA SER A 616 17.87 56.43 -7.64
C SER A 616 17.66 57.66 -8.53
N MET A 617 17.24 57.48 -9.79
CA MET A 617 16.91 58.60 -10.68
C MET A 617 15.63 59.33 -10.22
N PHE A 618 14.64 58.61 -9.70
CA PHE A 618 13.44 59.20 -9.10
C PHE A 618 13.79 59.97 -7.83
N ASP A 619 14.64 59.44 -6.95
CA ASP A 619 15.13 60.14 -5.75
C ASP A 619 15.89 61.44 -6.09
N ASP A 620 16.68 61.43 -7.17
CA ASP A 620 17.34 62.62 -7.69
C ASP A 620 16.34 63.64 -8.24
N LYS A 621 15.29 63.18 -8.92
CA LYS A 621 14.20 64.04 -9.39
C LYS A 621 13.37 64.59 -8.24
N ASP A 622 13.11 63.81 -7.20
CA ASP A 622 12.41 64.24 -5.98
C ASP A 622 13.26 65.20 -5.15
N ARG A 623 14.59 65.05 -5.14
CA ARG A 623 15.50 66.07 -4.60
C ARG A 623 15.44 67.36 -5.41
N HIS A 624 15.39 67.28 -6.74
CA HIS A 624 15.22 68.44 -7.59
C HIS A 624 13.86 69.13 -7.39
N ILE A 625 12.78 68.36 -7.24
CA ILE A 625 11.44 68.89 -6.95
C ILE A 625 11.44 69.56 -5.59
N ARG A 626 11.97 68.92 -4.53
CA ARG A 626 12.08 69.53 -3.20
C ARG A 626 12.93 70.81 -3.20
N ASN A 627 14.01 70.84 -3.98
CA ASN A 627 14.81 72.06 -4.14
C ASN A 627 14.03 73.16 -4.89
N LEU A 628 13.27 72.80 -5.92
CA LEU A 628 12.41 73.75 -6.64
C LEU A 628 11.27 74.25 -5.73
N GLU A 629 10.66 73.39 -4.92
CA GLU A 629 9.66 73.76 -3.92
C GLU A 629 10.25 74.69 -2.86
N HIS A 630 11.48 74.44 -2.39
CA HIS A 630 12.18 75.35 -1.48
C HIS A 630 12.45 76.71 -2.14
N ILE A 631 12.91 76.73 -3.40
CA ILE A 631 13.12 77.98 -4.15
C ILE A 631 11.79 78.72 -4.36
N PHE A 632 10.71 78.00 -4.67
CA PHE A 632 9.37 78.60 -4.79
C PHE A 632 8.88 79.17 -3.46
N ALA A 633 9.08 78.46 -2.34
CA ALA A 633 8.73 78.96 -1.00
C ALA A 633 9.57 80.19 -0.61
N GLU A 634 10.87 80.21 -0.94
CA GLU A 634 11.72 81.39 -0.80
C GLU A 634 11.20 82.56 -1.64
N LYS A 635 10.83 82.30 -2.90
CA LYS A 635 10.28 83.33 -3.79
C LYS A 635 8.91 83.83 -3.35
N GLU A 636 8.05 82.96 -2.83
CA GLU A 636 6.79 83.37 -2.18
C GLU A 636 7.05 84.22 -0.94
N GLY A 637 8.06 83.88 -0.13
CA GLY A 637 8.50 84.71 0.99
C GLY A 637 9.02 86.08 0.54
N HIS A 638 9.79 86.13 -0.54
CA HIS A 638 10.24 87.38 -1.16
C HIS A 638 9.08 88.21 -1.72
N ILE A 639 8.08 87.57 -2.35
CA ILE A 639 6.87 88.23 -2.84
C ILE A 639 6.09 88.80 -1.65
N ARG A 640 5.87 88.02 -0.58
CA ARG A 640 5.20 88.50 0.64
C ARG A 640 5.94 89.66 1.30
N ASN A 641 7.27 89.62 1.31
CA ASN A 641 8.09 90.73 1.81
C ASN A 641 8.03 91.96 0.91
N LEU A 642 7.96 91.78 -0.41
CA LEU A 642 7.77 92.87 -1.36
C LEU A 642 6.36 93.46 -1.26
N GLU A 643 5.33 92.65 -1.08
CA GLU A 643 3.95 93.08 -0.83
C GLU A 643 3.88 93.87 0.48
N ASN A 644 4.45 93.36 1.57
CA ASN A 644 4.54 94.10 2.84
C ASN A 644 5.36 95.40 2.69
N MET A 645 6.44 95.40 1.91
CA MET A 645 7.21 96.61 1.62
C MET A 645 6.41 97.61 0.77
N VAL A 646 5.58 97.15 -0.16
CA VAL A 646 4.70 98.00 -0.96
C VAL A 646 3.61 98.59 -0.08
N ASP A 647 2.97 97.80 0.78
CA ASP A 647 1.99 98.28 1.77
C ASP A 647 2.62 99.29 2.74
N ASP A 648 3.82 99.01 3.24
CA ASP A 648 4.55 99.95 4.11
C ASP A 648 4.95 101.21 3.34
N LYS A 649 5.32 101.10 2.05
CA LYS A 649 5.63 102.26 1.20
C LYS A 649 4.37 103.05 0.82
N GLU A 650 3.22 102.41 0.64
CA GLU A 650 1.93 103.10 0.45
C GLU A 650 1.54 103.86 1.71
N LYS A 651 1.64 103.26 2.90
CA LYS A 651 1.48 103.98 4.18
C LYS A 651 2.51 105.09 4.34
N HIS A 652 3.75 104.89 3.87
CA HIS A 652 4.78 105.91 3.90
C HIS A 652 4.50 107.04 2.91
N ILE A 653 3.86 106.75 1.77
CA ILE A 653 3.41 107.74 0.77
C ILE A 653 2.23 108.52 1.35
N GLU A 654 1.23 107.87 1.95
CA GLU A 654 0.14 108.58 2.65
C GLU A 654 0.68 109.49 3.77
N ASN A 655 1.64 109.00 4.57
CA ASN A 655 2.31 109.84 5.57
C ASN A 655 3.19 110.93 4.94
N LEU A 656 3.87 110.67 3.83
CA LEU A 656 4.65 111.67 3.13
C LEU A 656 3.77 112.72 2.45
N GLU A 657 2.58 112.37 1.98
CA GLU A 657 1.57 113.30 1.46
C GLU A 657 1.03 114.19 2.59
N HIS A 658 0.76 113.62 3.77
CA HIS A 658 0.41 114.40 4.96
C HIS A 658 1.56 115.30 5.43
N ILE A 659 2.80 114.79 5.43
CA ILE A 659 4.00 115.56 5.79
C ILE A 659 4.33 116.60 4.72
N PHE A 660 4.09 116.35 3.42
CA PHE A 660 4.27 117.36 2.37
C PHE A 660 3.24 118.48 2.52
N ALA A 661 1.99 118.16 2.87
CA ALA A 661 0.98 119.18 3.18
C ALA A 661 1.36 120.02 4.42
N GLU A 662 1.91 119.41 5.48
CA GLU A 662 2.48 120.14 6.62
C GLU A 662 3.76 120.92 6.26
N LYS A 663 4.63 120.35 5.43
CA LYS A 663 5.92 120.95 5.03
C LYS A 663 5.75 122.09 4.04
N GLU A 664 4.72 122.10 3.19
CA GLU A 664 4.35 123.29 2.41
C GLU A 664 3.91 124.44 3.32
N GLY A 665 3.22 124.14 4.43
CA GLY A 665 2.92 125.11 5.49
C GLY A 665 4.17 125.59 6.24
N HIS A 666 5.13 124.70 6.51
CA HIS A 666 6.39 125.02 7.18
C HIS A 666 7.41 125.73 6.30
N ILE A 667 7.48 125.46 5.00
CA ILE A 667 8.36 126.18 4.05
C ILE A 667 7.89 127.63 3.96
N ARG A 668 6.58 127.87 3.92
CA ARG A 668 5.99 129.23 3.98
C ARG A 668 6.32 129.97 5.29
N ASN A 669 6.59 129.24 6.38
CA ASN A 669 7.00 129.81 7.67
C ASN A 669 8.54 129.91 7.82
N LEU A 670 9.32 129.03 7.18
CA LEU A 670 10.78 129.01 7.23
C LEU A 670 11.41 130.02 6.27
N GLU A 671 10.78 130.33 5.14
CA GLU A 671 11.18 131.45 4.28
C GLU A 671 11.09 132.77 5.07
N ASN A 672 10.03 132.97 5.87
CA ASN A 672 9.89 134.13 6.76
C ASN A 672 10.89 134.15 7.94
N MET A 673 11.52 133.01 8.27
CA MET A 673 12.38 132.85 9.44
C MET A 673 13.88 132.77 9.08
N ALA A 674 14.22 132.39 7.85
CA ALA A 674 15.57 132.46 7.31
C ALA A 674 16.06 133.92 7.21
N ASP A 675 15.17 134.85 6.82
CA ASP A 675 15.42 136.30 6.83
C ASP A 675 15.73 136.88 8.24
N ASP A 676 15.31 136.20 9.30
CA ASP A 676 15.58 136.57 10.71
C ASP A 676 16.83 135.89 11.30
N LYS A 677 17.25 134.74 10.75
CA LYS A 677 18.39 133.95 11.26
C LYS A 677 19.74 134.33 10.65
N ASP A 678 19.79 134.92 9.46
CA ASP A 678 21.01 135.53 8.92
C ASP A 678 21.53 136.68 9.80
N ARG A 679 20.65 137.37 10.54
CA ARG A 679 21.01 138.39 11.55
C ARG A 679 21.61 137.81 12.85
N HIS A 680 21.52 136.51 13.09
CA HIS A 680 21.96 135.87 14.35
C HIS A 680 23.28 135.11 14.23
N ILE A 681 23.72 134.77 13.01
CA ILE A 681 25.03 134.14 12.75
C ILE A 681 26.20 135.09 13.08
N GLU A 682 25.99 136.41 13.06
CA GLU A 682 26.98 137.40 13.52
C GLU A 682 27.27 137.35 15.03
N ASN A 683 26.39 136.80 15.87
CA ASN A 683 26.50 136.91 17.34
C ASN A 683 27.05 135.66 18.06
N LEU A 684 27.22 134.53 17.37
CA LEU A 684 27.64 133.27 17.99
C LEU A 684 29.16 133.06 18.04
N GLU A 685 29.96 134.01 17.56
CA GLU A 685 31.42 134.03 17.77
C GLU A 685 31.81 134.41 19.23
N HIS A 686 30.87 134.86 20.08
CA HIS A 686 31.15 135.36 21.44
C HIS A 686 31.00 134.32 22.57
N ILE A 687 30.59 133.07 22.32
CA ILE A 687 30.31 132.07 23.38
C ILE A 687 31.58 131.48 24.05
N PHE A 688 32.80 131.91 23.71
CA PHE A 688 34.02 131.25 24.20
C PHE A 688 34.57 131.68 25.59
N ALA A 689 33.85 132.43 26.45
CA ALA A 689 34.45 133.06 27.64
C ALA A 689 33.87 132.78 29.07
N GLU A 690 32.72 132.14 29.28
CA GLU A 690 32.05 132.17 30.62
C GLU A 690 31.76 130.80 31.28
N LYS A 691 32.79 130.03 31.65
CA LYS A 691 32.64 128.76 32.41
C LYS A 691 33.54 128.66 33.67
N GLU A 692 33.43 129.58 34.64
CA GLU A 692 34.18 129.55 35.93
C GLU A 692 33.39 129.83 37.24
N GLY A 693 32.05 129.94 37.26
CA GLY A 693 31.32 130.53 38.42
C GLY A 693 30.69 129.63 39.51
N HIS A 694 30.58 128.30 39.36
CA HIS A 694 29.61 127.53 40.17
C HIS A 694 30.12 126.95 41.52
N ILE A 695 31.36 127.19 41.92
CA ILE A 695 31.96 126.60 43.14
C ILE A 695 31.61 127.36 44.46
N ARG A 696 30.89 128.50 44.42
CA ARG A 696 30.75 129.41 45.58
C ARG A 696 29.51 129.22 46.51
N ASN A 697 28.62 128.26 46.26
CA ASN A 697 27.30 128.24 46.94
C ASN A 697 27.14 127.33 48.19
N LEU A 698 28.17 126.67 48.71
CA LEU A 698 28.04 125.68 49.80
C LEU A 698 28.37 126.18 51.22
N GLU A 699 28.76 127.44 51.44
CA GLU A 699 29.29 127.91 52.74
C GLU A 699 28.29 128.65 53.66
N ASN A 700 27.01 128.84 53.29
CA ASN A 700 26.19 129.92 53.86
C ASN A 700 25.05 129.60 54.87
N MET A 701 24.88 128.41 55.46
CA MET A 701 23.75 128.26 56.40
C MET A 701 23.97 127.26 57.54
N ALA A 702 25.11 127.41 58.20
CA ALA A 702 25.37 126.89 59.54
C ALA A 702 24.73 127.77 60.66
N ASP A 703 24.13 128.92 60.33
CA ASP A 703 23.61 129.92 61.28
C ASP A 703 22.21 129.59 61.89
N ASP A 704 21.53 128.54 61.43
CA ASP A 704 20.14 128.25 61.84
C ASP A 704 19.99 127.45 63.15
N LYS A 705 21.09 127.01 63.78
CA LYS A 705 21.06 126.07 64.92
C LYS A 705 20.90 126.69 66.32
N ASP A 706 20.92 128.01 66.47
CA ASP A 706 20.81 128.68 67.79
C ASP A 706 19.38 128.78 68.34
N ARG A 707 18.36 128.44 67.56
CA ARG A 707 16.93 128.47 67.99
C ARG A 707 16.47 127.23 68.79
N HIS A 708 17.41 126.38 69.23
CA HIS A 708 17.14 125.07 69.85
C HIS A 708 16.90 125.09 71.38
N ILE A 709 17.05 126.22 72.08
CA ILE A 709 17.17 126.21 73.55
C ILE A 709 15.86 126.57 74.30
N GLU A 710 14.87 127.18 73.65
CA GLU A 710 13.66 127.69 74.32
C GLU A 710 12.51 126.66 74.49
N ASN A 711 12.55 125.50 73.82
CA ASN A 711 11.46 124.51 73.84
C ASN A 711 11.62 123.35 74.85
N LEU A 712 12.73 123.31 75.60
CA LEU A 712 13.02 122.24 76.57
C LEU A 712 12.04 122.24 77.78
N GLU A 713 11.24 123.29 77.97
CA GLU A 713 10.22 123.39 79.02
C GLU A 713 8.89 122.67 78.67
N HIS A 714 8.68 122.28 77.39
CA HIS A 714 7.52 121.48 76.93
C HIS A 714 7.68 119.96 77.21
N ILE A 715 8.91 119.50 77.45
CA ILE A 715 9.27 118.06 77.51
C ILE A 715 8.83 117.37 78.82
N PHE A 716 8.51 118.12 79.88
CA PHE A 716 8.03 117.53 81.13
C PHE A 716 6.55 117.11 81.11
N ALA A 717 5.73 117.63 80.18
CA ALA A 717 4.33 117.22 80.01
C ALA A 717 4.17 115.92 79.18
N GLU A 718 5.10 115.61 78.26
CA GLU A 718 5.14 114.38 77.47
C GLU A 718 5.43 113.11 78.30
N LYS A 719 6.18 113.23 79.41
CA LYS A 719 6.61 112.09 80.22
C LYS A 719 5.47 111.39 80.98
N ASN A 720 4.34 112.05 81.24
CA ASN A 720 3.15 111.42 81.85
C ASN A 720 2.27 110.65 80.84
N GLY A 721 2.38 110.94 79.53
CA GLY A 721 1.73 110.15 78.47
C GLY A 721 2.43 108.81 78.20
N HIS A 722 3.75 108.75 78.39
CA HIS A 722 4.53 107.51 78.23
C HIS A 722 4.20 106.44 79.27
N ILE A 723 3.86 106.83 80.51
CA ILE A 723 3.48 105.88 81.56
C ILE A 723 2.15 105.18 81.22
N ARG A 724 1.17 105.92 80.70
CA ARG A 724 -0.14 105.37 80.28
C ARG A 724 -0.05 104.46 79.04
N ASN A 725 0.89 104.72 78.13
CA ASN A 725 1.15 103.84 76.98
C ASN A 725 1.90 102.55 77.36
N LEU A 726 2.73 102.57 78.41
CA LEU A 726 3.38 101.37 78.94
C LEU A 726 2.39 100.42 79.64
N GLU A 727 1.39 100.96 80.34
CA GLU A 727 0.32 100.18 80.97
C GLU A 727 -0.55 99.46 79.93
N ASN A 728 -0.98 100.16 78.86
CA ASN A 728 -1.75 99.54 77.77
C ASN A 728 -0.96 98.48 76.98
N MET A 729 0.37 98.64 76.83
CA MET A 729 1.21 97.60 76.20
C MET A 729 1.33 96.34 77.07
N PHE A 730 1.31 96.47 78.40
CA PHE A 730 1.36 95.31 79.29
C PHE A 730 0.08 94.46 79.17
N ASP A 731 -1.09 95.09 79.10
CA ASP A 731 -2.38 94.40 78.92
C ASP A 731 -2.48 93.67 77.56
N ASP A 732 -1.92 94.25 76.50
CA ASP A 732 -1.84 93.58 75.19
C ASP A 732 -0.85 92.42 75.17
N LYS A 733 0.25 92.51 75.93
CA LYS A 733 1.20 91.40 76.08
C LYS A 733 0.60 90.24 76.89
N ASP A 734 -0.19 90.51 77.92
CA ASP A 734 -0.90 89.48 78.69
C ASP A 734 -2.01 88.77 77.89
N ARG A 735 -2.60 89.44 76.89
CA ARG A 735 -3.49 88.79 75.92
C ARG A 735 -2.75 87.89 74.94
N HIS A 736 -1.58 88.33 74.48
CA HIS A 736 -0.72 87.54 73.59
C HIS A 736 -0.19 86.27 74.26
N ILE A 737 0.18 86.35 75.55
CA ILE A 737 0.66 85.18 76.31
C ILE A 737 -0.45 84.13 76.42
N ARG A 738 -1.68 84.52 76.75
CA ARG A 738 -2.82 83.58 76.83
C ARG A 738 -3.16 82.91 75.49
N ASN A 739 -3.03 83.62 74.37
CA ASN A 739 -3.21 83.02 73.04
C ASN A 739 -2.07 82.04 72.69
N LEU A 740 -0.83 82.34 73.07
CA LEU A 740 0.29 81.43 72.87
C LEU A 740 0.16 80.16 73.72
N GLU A 741 -0.36 80.27 74.95
CA GLU A 741 -0.65 79.12 75.82
C GLU A 741 -1.70 78.18 75.20
N HIS A 742 -2.76 78.72 74.59
CA HIS A 742 -3.77 77.91 73.89
C HIS A 742 -3.20 77.19 72.65
N ILE A 743 -2.37 77.89 71.85
CA ILE A 743 -1.72 77.30 70.67
C ILE A 743 -0.73 76.20 71.09
N PHE A 744 0.00 76.39 72.19
CA PHE A 744 0.88 75.35 72.72
C PHE A 744 0.12 74.09 73.14
N ALA A 745 -1.03 74.24 73.81
CA ALA A 745 -1.87 73.10 74.21
C ALA A 745 -2.43 72.32 73.00
N GLU A 746 -2.84 73.01 71.92
CA GLU A 746 -3.22 72.33 70.66
C GLU A 746 -2.04 71.59 70.02
N LYS A 747 -0.84 72.19 70.03
CA LYS A 747 0.35 71.56 69.46
C LYS A 747 0.81 70.33 70.27
N GLU A 748 0.66 70.33 71.58
CA GLU A 748 0.91 69.14 72.41
C GLU A 748 -0.04 67.98 72.06
N GLY A 749 -1.31 68.27 71.75
CA GLY A 749 -2.26 67.25 71.27
C GLY A 749 -1.87 66.66 69.90
N HIS A 750 -1.39 67.50 68.97
CA HIS A 750 -0.88 67.05 67.67
C HIS A 750 0.39 66.19 67.79
N ILE A 751 1.32 66.57 68.67
CA ILE A 751 2.53 65.80 68.93
C ILE A 751 2.16 64.40 69.44
N ARG A 752 1.23 64.31 70.39
CA ARG A 752 0.78 63.02 70.96
C ARG A 752 0.13 62.10 69.91
N ASN A 753 -0.60 62.66 68.95
CA ASN A 753 -1.16 61.89 67.84
C ASN A 753 -0.10 61.42 66.84
N LEU A 754 0.93 62.22 66.59
CA LEU A 754 2.06 61.82 65.75
C LEU A 754 2.89 60.72 66.43
N GLU A 755 3.11 60.80 67.73
CA GLU A 755 3.80 59.77 68.51
C GLU A 755 3.09 58.42 68.42
N ASN A 756 1.76 58.38 68.60
CA ASN A 756 0.99 57.15 68.43
C ASN A 756 1.05 56.57 67.00
N MET A 757 1.12 57.43 65.99
CA MET A 757 1.21 57.00 64.59
C MET A 757 2.60 56.44 64.25
N VAL A 758 3.64 56.97 64.87
CA VAL A 758 5.01 56.44 64.76
C VAL A 758 5.08 55.06 65.42
N ASP A 759 4.53 54.88 66.62
CA ASP A 759 4.48 53.58 67.31
C ASP A 759 3.78 52.49 66.48
N ASP A 760 2.68 52.83 65.79
CA ASP A 760 1.98 51.88 64.91
C ASP A 760 2.78 51.57 63.64
N LYS A 761 3.57 52.52 63.13
CA LYS A 761 4.46 52.28 61.99
C LYS A 761 5.66 51.43 62.38
N ASP A 762 6.22 51.61 63.57
CA ASP A 762 7.34 50.83 64.07
C ASP A 762 6.96 49.34 64.21
N LYS A 763 5.77 49.03 64.74
CA LYS A 763 5.25 47.64 64.76
C LYS A 763 5.07 47.04 63.37
N HIS A 764 4.71 47.86 62.38
CA HIS A 764 4.54 47.39 61.00
C HIS A 764 5.88 47.12 60.30
N ILE A 765 6.92 47.87 60.66
CA ILE A 765 8.29 47.64 60.20
C ILE A 765 8.81 46.33 60.79
N GLU A 766 8.61 46.09 62.08
CA GLU A 766 9.07 44.87 62.77
C GLU A 766 8.46 43.59 62.14
N ASN A 767 7.17 43.63 61.77
CA ASN A 767 6.53 42.53 61.05
C ASN A 767 7.09 42.31 59.63
N LEU A 768 7.43 43.39 58.92
CA LEU A 768 8.03 43.29 57.59
C LEU A 768 9.45 42.72 57.66
N GLU A 769 10.23 43.09 58.68
CA GLU A 769 11.56 42.55 58.93
C GLU A 769 11.52 41.03 59.17
N HIS A 770 10.54 40.53 59.93
CA HIS A 770 10.37 39.09 60.13
C HIS A 770 10.05 38.35 58.82
N ILE A 771 9.15 38.90 57.98
CA ILE A 771 8.82 38.31 56.68
C ILE A 771 10.02 38.33 55.73
N PHE A 772 10.81 39.40 55.74
CA PHE A 772 12.04 39.49 54.95
C PHE A 772 13.06 38.43 55.37
N ALA A 773 13.28 38.23 56.68
CA ALA A 773 14.19 37.21 57.18
C ALA A 773 13.78 35.77 56.76
N GLU A 774 12.48 35.47 56.76
CA GLU A 774 11.96 34.18 56.28
C GLU A 774 12.20 33.99 54.78
N LYS A 775 12.00 35.04 53.98
CA LYS A 775 12.26 35.01 52.52
C LYS A 775 13.75 34.91 52.19
N GLU A 776 14.63 35.54 52.95
CA GLU A 776 16.08 35.34 52.81
C GLU A 776 16.52 33.90 53.12
N GLY A 777 15.82 33.20 54.02
CA GLY A 777 16.03 31.77 54.26
C GLY A 777 15.64 30.90 53.05
N HIS A 778 14.51 31.22 52.41
CA HIS A 778 14.08 30.54 51.19
C HIS A 778 15.01 30.78 50.00
N ILE A 779 15.50 32.01 49.84
CA ILE A 779 16.44 32.37 48.78
C ILE A 779 17.74 31.55 48.94
N ARG A 780 18.30 31.48 50.15
CA ARG A 780 19.50 30.66 50.42
C ARG A 780 19.32 29.17 50.09
N ASN A 781 18.15 28.61 50.35
CA ASN A 781 17.86 27.21 50.00
C ASN A 781 17.75 27.01 48.48
N LEU A 782 17.17 27.98 47.77
CA LEU A 782 17.10 27.94 46.30
C LEU A 782 18.48 28.09 45.67
N GLU A 783 19.31 28.98 46.18
CA GLU A 783 20.71 29.16 45.75
C GLU A 783 21.50 27.87 45.89
N SER A 784 21.38 27.16 47.02
CA SER A 784 22.02 25.84 47.22
C SER A 784 21.52 24.78 46.23
N MET A 785 20.23 24.78 45.88
CA MET A 785 19.69 23.84 44.89
C MET A 785 20.17 24.16 43.47
N VAL A 786 20.33 25.44 43.14
CA VAL A 786 20.89 25.87 41.84
C VAL A 786 22.33 25.42 41.72
N GLU A 787 23.14 25.59 42.76
CA GLU A 787 24.55 25.17 42.78
C GLU A 787 24.72 23.64 42.60
N ASP A 788 23.82 22.84 43.17
CA ASP A 788 23.79 21.38 42.96
C ASP A 788 23.36 21.00 41.53
N LYS A 789 22.48 21.79 40.92
CA LYS A 789 22.04 21.58 39.53
C LYS A 789 23.12 21.98 38.53
N ASP A 790 23.86 23.05 38.79
CA ASP A 790 24.98 23.48 37.95
C ASP A 790 26.09 22.42 37.89
N LYS A 791 26.43 21.80 39.03
CA LYS A 791 27.36 20.64 39.06
C LYS A 791 26.85 19.46 38.24
N HIS A 792 25.53 19.27 38.19
CA HIS A 792 24.93 18.18 37.42
C HIS A 792 24.92 18.48 35.90
N ILE A 793 24.80 19.76 35.52
CA ILE A 793 24.92 20.23 34.14
C ILE A 793 26.37 20.05 33.68
N GLU A 794 27.36 20.44 34.48
CA GLU A 794 28.78 20.28 34.15
C GLU A 794 29.16 18.81 33.89
N ASN A 795 28.62 17.87 34.69
CA ASN A 795 28.80 16.44 34.45
C ASN A 795 28.15 15.95 33.15
N LEU A 796 26.98 16.50 32.78
CA LEU A 796 26.31 16.15 31.54
C LEU A 796 27.06 16.72 30.32
N GLU A 797 27.61 17.92 30.43
CA GLU A 797 28.45 18.52 29.40
C GLU A 797 29.71 17.70 29.12
N HIS A 798 30.36 17.16 30.15
CA HIS A 798 31.49 16.25 29.98
C HIS A 798 31.10 14.96 29.24
N ILE A 799 29.95 14.35 29.58
CA ILE A 799 29.44 13.16 28.89
C ILE A 799 29.09 13.49 27.43
N PHE A 800 28.53 14.68 27.18
CA PHE A 800 28.21 15.13 25.82
C PHE A 800 29.47 15.28 24.96
N ALA A 801 30.52 15.89 25.51
CA ALA A 801 31.81 16.04 24.82
C ALA A 801 32.45 14.67 24.48
N GLU A 802 32.33 13.68 25.36
CA GLU A 802 32.78 12.31 25.08
C GLU A 802 31.99 11.67 23.93
N LYS A 803 30.67 11.87 23.90
CA LYS A 803 29.81 11.37 22.81
C LYS A 803 30.03 12.08 21.49
N GLU A 804 30.31 13.37 21.48
CA GLU A 804 30.74 14.10 20.27
C GLU A 804 32.06 13.56 19.70
N GLY A 805 32.98 13.09 20.57
CA GLY A 805 34.18 12.38 20.13
C GLY A 805 33.87 11.05 19.44
N HIS A 806 32.91 10.29 19.96
CA HIS A 806 32.45 9.05 19.33
C HIS A 806 31.75 9.30 17.99
N ILE A 807 30.93 10.34 17.90
CA ILE A 807 30.25 10.72 16.65
C ILE A 807 31.28 11.05 15.57
N ARG A 808 32.30 11.86 15.89
CA ARG A 808 33.39 12.17 14.93
C ARG A 808 34.14 10.94 14.43
N ASN A 809 34.36 9.94 15.28
CA ASN A 809 34.98 8.69 14.84
C ASN A 809 34.07 7.88 13.91
N LEU A 810 32.76 7.88 14.17
CA LEU A 810 31.78 7.23 13.30
C LEU A 810 31.66 7.95 11.96
N GLU A 811 31.68 9.29 11.95
CA GLU A 811 31.69 10.11 10.73
C GLU A 811 32.90 9.77 9.85
N SER A 812 34.11 9.68 10.43
CA SER A 812 35.30 9.27 9.69
C SER A 812 35.21 7.84 9.13
N MET A 813 34.57 6.90 9.86
CA MET A 813 34.33 5.55 9.34
C MET A 813 33.30 5.53 8.21
N VAL A 814 32.31 6.43 8.24
CA VAL A 814 31.33 6.60 7.16
C VAL A 814 32.02 7.13 5.90
N GLU A 815 32.87 8.15 6.01
CA GLU A 815 33.66 8.66 4.86
C GLU A 815 34.55 7.57 4.24
N ASP A 816 35.17 6.71 5.04
CA ASP A 816 35.93 5.55 4.54
C ASP A 816 35.06 4.56 3.76
N LYS A 817 33.83 4.34 4.21
CA LYS A 817 32.88 3.43 3.57
C LYS A 817 32.28 4.04 2.30
N GLU A 818 32.02 5.34 2.28
CA GLU A 818 31.58 6.07 1.08
C GLU A 818 32.63 5.97 -0.03
N ARG A 819 33.91 6.15 0.29
CA ARG A 819 35.01 5.93 -0.68
C ARG A 819 35.07 4.51 -1.21
N HIS A 820 34.73 3.52 -0.39
CA HIS A 820 34.67 2.13 -0.83
C HIS A 820 33.44 1.88 -1.74
N ILE A 821 32.31 2.54 -1.46
CA ILE A 821 31.11 2.48 -2.29
C ILE A 821 31.40 3.10 -3.67
N GLU A 822 32.01 4.29 -3.74
CA GLU A 822 32.39 4.91 -5.02
C GLU A 822 33.26 3.98 -5.89
N ASN A 823 34.19 3.26 -5.26
CA ASN A 823 35.07 2.34 -5.99
C ASN A 823 34.31 1.09 -6.50
N LEU A 824 33.31 0.62 -5.74
CA LEU A 824 32.43 -0.48 -6.19
C LEU A 824 31.48 -0.02 -7.30
N GLU A 825 30.99 1.20 -7.24
CA GLU A 825 30.16 1.80 -8.30
C GLU A 825 30.92 1.92 -9.63
N TYR A 826 32.22 2.29 -9.57
CA TYR A 826 33.09 2.29 -10.75
C TYR A 826 33.20 0.90 -11.39
N ILE A 827 33.44 -0.15 -10.57
CA ILE A 827 33.53 -1.54 -11.05
C ILE A 827 32.19 -2.03 -11.62
N LEU A 828 31.07 -1.66 -10.98
CA LEU A 828 29.73 -2.00 -11.47
C LEU A 828 29.44 -1.35 -12.82
N ALA A 829 29.86 -0.10 -13.03
CA ALA A 829 29.72 0.59 -14.31
C ALA A 829 30.51 -0.11 -15.44
N GLU A 830 31.72 -0.60 -15.15
CA GLU A 830 32.52 -1.37 -16.10
C GLU A 830 31.86 -2.72 -16.44
N ASN A 831 31.35 -3.42 -15.43
CA ASN A 831 30.63 -4.69 -15.64
C ASN A 831 29.33 -4.52 -16.42
N ASN A 832 28.58 -3.44 -16.19
CA ASN A 832 27.37 -3.14 -16.96
C ASN A 832 27.66 -2.96 -18.46
N ASN A 833 28.78 -2.31 -18.82
CA ASN A 833 29.19 -2.20 -20.22
C ASN A 833 29.48 -3.58 -20.84
N HIS A 834 30.06 -4.51 -20.08
CA HIS A 834 30.25 -5.89 -20.53
C HIS A 834 28.93 -6.64 -20.71
N ILE A 835 27.97 -6.48 -19.79
CA ILE A 835 26.64 -7.08 -19.91
C ILE A 835 25.93 -6.58 -21.16
N THR A 836 25.95 -5.27 -21.44
CA THR A 836 25.36 -4.70 -22.67
C THR A 836 25.99 -5.28 -23.93
N SER A 837 27.32 -5.50 -23.92
CA SER A 837 27.99 -6.14 -25.05
C SER A 837 27.58 -7.61 -25.24
N LEU A 838 27.29 -8.34 -24.15
CA LEU A 838 26.82 -9.72 -24.21
C LEU A 838 25.37 -9.79 -24.69
N GLU A 839 24.50 -8.89 -24.24
CA GLU A 839 23.10 -8.80 -24.66
C GLU A 839 22.97 -8.57 -26.17
N LEU A 840 23.80 -7.69 -26.74
CA LEU A 840 23.86 -7.48 -28.19
C LEU A 840 24.25 -8.75 -28.95
N MET A 841 25.20 -9.52 -28.41
CA MET A 841 25.62 -10.81 -28.99
C MET A 841 24.50 -11.86 -28.91
N VAL A 842 23.75 -11.91 -27.80
CA VAL A 842 22.62 -12.84 -27.64
C VAL A 842 21.52 -12.50 -28.65
N ALA A 843 21.15 -11.22 -28.79
CA ALA A 843 20.15 -10.79 -29.78
C ALA A 843 20.55 -11.17 -31.22
N GLU A 844 21.84 -11.10 -31.55
CA GLU A 844 22.35 -11.52 -32.86
C GLU A 844 22.23 -13.05 -33.06
N LYS A 845 22.42 -13.83 -31.99
CA LYS A 845 22.26 -15.29 -32.01
C LYS A 845 20.79 -15.71 -32.10
N ASP A 846 19.89 -15.03 -31.41
CA ASP A 846 18.45 -15.31 -31.47
C ASP A 846 17.92 -15.12 -32.90
N LYS A 847 18.36 -14.06 -33.59
CA LYS A 847 18.05 -13.85 -35.01
C LYS A 847 18.60 -14.97 -35.92
N HIS A 848 19.71 -15.60 -35.54
CA HIS A 848 20.23 -16.75 -36.27
C HIS A 848 19.40 -18.01 -36.02
N ILE A 849 18.92 -18.21 -34.79
CA ILE A 849 18.03 -19.32 -34.42
C ILE A 849 16.71 -19.20 -35.19
N GLU A 850 16.10 -18.02 -35.23
CA GLU A 850 14.85 -17.78 -35.96
C GLU A 850 14.98 -18.13 -37.46
N ASN A 851 16.11 -17.76 -38.08
CA ASN A 851 16.40 -18.15 -39.47
C ASN A 851 16.54 -19.67 -39.63
N LEU A 852 17.17 -20.36 -38.67
CA LEU A 852 17.32 -21.81 -38.72
C LEU A 852 15.96 -22.51 -38.56
N GLU A 853 15.10 -22.03 -37.67
CA GLU A 853 13.73 -22.54 -37.48
C GLU A 853 12.91 -22.43 -38.77
N GLN A 854 13.04 -21.32 -39.50
CA GLN A 854 12.38 -21.16 -40.80
C GLN A 854 12.87 -22.18 -41.83
N ILE A 855 14.18 -22.45 -41.87
CA ILE A 855 14.76 -23.49 -42.74
C ILE A 855 14.25 -24.89 -42.34
N PHE A 856 14.16 -25.19 -41.05
CA PHE A 856 13.61 -26.47 -40.58
C PHE A 856 12.15 -26.66 -41.00
N ALA A 857 11.31 -25.62 -40.88
CA ALA A 857 9.92 -25.67 -41.33
C ALA A 857 9.78 -25.95 -42.84
N GLU A 858 10.67 -25.39 -43.67
CA GLU A 858 10.71 -25.72 -45.10
C GLU A 858 11.12 -27.18 -45.37
N LYS A 859 12.04 -27.71 -44.56
CA LYS A 859 12.48 -29.11 -44.66
C LYS A 859 11.41 -30.09 -44.20
N ASP A 860 10.67 -29.79 -43.14
CA ASP A 860 9.55 -30.62 -42.68
C ASP A 860 8.47 -30.74 -43.76
N LYS A 861 8.14 -29.64 -44.43
CA LYS A 861 7.22 -29.65 -45.58
C LYS A 861 7.75 -30.48 -46.76
N HIS A 862 9.06 -30.56 -46.93
CA HIS A 862 9.68 -31.42 -47.94
C HIS A 862 9.60 -32.90 -47.53
N ILE A 863 9.77 -33.20 -46.24
CA ILE A 863 9.63 -34.55 -45.68
C ILE A 863 8.19 -35.04 -45.86
N GLU A 864 7.18 -34.25 -45.52
CA GLU A 864 5.76 -34.63 -45.71
C GLU A 864 5.46 -34.96 -47.19
N ASN A 865 6.01 -34.19 -48.13
CA ASN A 865 5.85 -34.47 -49.56
C ASN A 865 6.53 -35.79 -49.96
N LEU A 866 7.71 -36.09 -49.43
CA LEU A 866 8.40 -37.35 -49.67
C LEU A 866 7.62 -38.53 -49.08
N GLU A 867 7.08 -38.39 -47.87
CA GLU A 867 6.24 -39.41 -47.24
C GLU A 867 4.99 -39.73 -48.06
N CYS A 868 4.32 -38.71 -48.60
CA CYS A 868 3.18 -38.90 -49.53
C CYS A 868 3.59 -39.64 -50.81
N MET A 869 4.78 -39.38 -51.34
CA MET A 869 5.33 -40.11 -52.48
C MET A 869 5.66 -41.57 -52.13
N PHE A 870 6.23 -41.83 -50.95
CA PHE A 870 6.51 -43.19 -50.47
C PHE A 870 5.21 -43.99 -50.27
N ALA A 871 4.17 -43.40 -49.70
CA ALA A 871 2.87 -44.05 -49.55
C ALA A 871 2.25 -44.45 -50.90
N LYS A 872 2.41 -43.62 -51.94
CA LYS A 872 2.02 -44.00 -53.31
C LYS A 872 2.83 -45.19 -53.82
N ARG A 873 4.15 -45.18 -53.62
CA ARG A 873 5.01 -46.30 -54.05
C ARG A 873 4.72 -47.60 -53.28
N ASP A 874 4.38 -47.53 -52.00
CA ASP A 874 3.99 -48.72 -51.23
C ASP A 874 2.69 -49.34 -51.77
N ASN A 875 1.72 -48.50 -52.19
CA ASN A 875 0.53 -48.99 -52.89
C ASN A 875 0.88 -49.65 -54.23
N ASP A 876 1.80 -49.07 -55.01
CA ASP A 876 2.28 -49.67 -56.26
C ASP A 876 2.98 -51.02 -56.02
N ILE A 877 3.83 -51.09 -54.99
CA ILE A 877 4.53 -52.33 -54.57
C ILE A 877 3.52 -53.40 -54.16
N ASN A 878 2.47 -53.03 -53.42
CA ASN A 878 1.43 -53.97 -53.02
C ASN A 878 0.62 -54.48 -54.22
N SER A 879 0.32 -53.62 -55.18
CA SER A 879 -0.32 -54.02 -56.45
C SER A 879 0.57 -54.98 -57.25
N LEU A 880 1.86 -54.69 -57.35
CA LEU A 880 2.84 -55.58 -58.00
C LEU A 880 2.98 -56.91 -57.28
N LYS A 881 3.00 -56.95 -55.93
CA LYS A 881 3.00 -58.20 -55.16
C LYS A 881 1.77 -59.05 -55.45
N SER A 882 0.59 -58.45 -55.58
CA SER A 882 -0.63 -59.18 -55.98
C SER A 882 -0.51 -59.77 -57.39
N MET A 883 0.07 -59.02 -58.33
CA MET A 883 0.31 -59.52 -59.69
C MET A 883 1.33 -60.67 -59.71
N VAL A 884 2.39 -60.59 -58.90
CA VAL A 884 3.37 -61.67 -58.76
C VAL A 884 2.72 -62.93 -58.17
N ALA A 885 1.89 -62.80 -57.14
CA ALA A 885 1.16 -63.94 -56.57
C ALA A 885 0.22 -64.62 -57.59
N ASP A 886 -0.43 -63.86 -58.47
CA ASP A 886 -1.23 -64.43 -59.56
C ASP A 886 -0.36 -65.11 -60.64
N LYS A 887 0.84 -64.59 -60.90
CA LYS A 887 1.81 -65.23 -61.80
C LYS A 887 2.40 -66.51 -61.19
N ASP A 888 2.66 -66.55 -59.89
CA ASP A 888 3.14 -67.74 -59.21
C ASP A 888 2.10 -68.87 -59.25
N LYS A 889 0.81 -68.56 -59.04
CA LYS A 889 -0.28 -69.53 -59.26
C LYS A 889 -0.33 -70.04 -60.70
N HIS A 890 -0.02 -69.18 -61.68
CA HIS A 890 0.04 -69.59 -63.08
C HIS A 890 1.23 -70.50 -63.37
N ILE A 891 2.38 -70.23 -62.75
CA ILE A 891 3.58 -71.08 -62.82
C ILE A 891 3.27 -72.45 -62.20
N GLU A 892 2.66 -72.52 -61.02
CA GLU A 892 2.24 -73.78 -60.38
C GLU A 892 1.34 -74.63 -61.30
N CYS A 893 0.41 -73.99 -62.02
CA CYS A 893 -0.45 -74.66 -62.99
C CYS A 893 0.31 -75.16 -64.23
N LEU A 894 1.33 -74.42 -64.68
CA LEU A 894 2.21 -74.85 -65.77
C LEU A 894 3.16 -75.97 -65.35
N GLU A 895 3.68 -75.94 -64.12
CA GLU A 895 4.51 -77.01 -63.54
C GLU A 895 3.72 -78.31 -63.41
N HIS A 896 2.45 -78.25 -63.01
CA HIS A 896 1.57 -79.42 -63.02
C HIS A 896 1.41 -80.01 -64.43
N LYS A 897 1.18 -79.17 -65.45
CA LYS A 897 1.11 -79.61 -66.86
C LYS A 897 2.44 -80.16 -67.37
N PHE A 898 3.57 -79.59 -66.95
CA PHE A 898 4.89 -80.12 -67.28
C PHE A 898 5.11 -81.50 -66.65
N GLY A 899 4.68 -81.71 -65.40
CA GLY A 899 4.72 -83.02 -64.74
C GLY A 899 3.88 -84.07 -65.47
N GLU A 900 2.67 -83.71 -65.93
CA GLU A 900 1.83 -84.60 -66.77
C GLU A 900 2.52 -84.96 -68.10
N ASN A 901 3.16 -83.96 -68.74
CA ASN A 901 3.93 -84.19 -69.96
C ASN A 901 5.18 -85.05 -69.72
N GLU A 902 5.86 -84.90 -68.58
CA GLU A 902 7.04 -85.71 -68.24
C GLU A 902 6.66 -87.18 -68.02
N ILE A 903 5.51 -87.45 -67.39
CA ILE A 903 4.94 -88.81 -67.29
C ILE A 903 4.63 -89.36 -68.69
N HIS A 904 4.06 -88.52 -69.57
CA HIS A 904 3.75 -88.92 -70.94
C HIS A 904 5.02 -89.21 -71.78
N ILE A 905 6.09 -88.43 -71.58
CA ILE A 905 7.40 -88.66 -72.21
C ILE A 905 8.02 -89.95 -71.69
N LYS A 906 8.02 -90.21 -70.37
CA LYS A 906 8.50 -91.49 -69.81
C LYS A 906 7.71 -92.69 -70.35
N GLY A 907 6.41 -92.53 -70.58
CA GLY A 907 5.58 -93.54 -71.26
C GLY A 907 6.01 -93.78 -72.71
N LEU A 908 6.32 -92.72 -73.46
CA LEU A 908 6.80 -92.82 -74.85
C LEU A 908 8.23 -93.38 -74.95
N GLU A 909 9.12 -93.02 -74.02
CA GLU A 909 10.47 -93.58 -73.91
C GLU A 909 10.43 -95.08 -73.60
N GLN A 910 9.54 -95.52 -72.72
CA GLN A 910 9.33 -96.95 -72.45
C GLN A 910 8.79 -97.69 -73.69
N MET A 911 7.87 -97.09 -74.43
CA MET A 911 7.39 -97.66 -75.70
C MET A 911 8.50 -97.74 -76.78
N LEU A 912 9.43 -96.80 -76.80
CA LEU A 912 10.60 -96.84 -77.68
C LEU A 912 11.55 -97.98 -77.30
N VAL A 913 11.84 -98.16 -76.01
CA VAL A 913 12.65 -99.28 -75.51
C VAL A 913 12.01 -100.64 -75.83
N ASP A 914 10.70 -100.76 -75.67
CA ASP A 914 9.96 -101.97 -76.02
C ASP A 914 9.97 -102.23 -77.53
N ARG A 915 9.94 -101.17 -78.35
CA ARG A 915 10.05 -101.25 -79.80
C ARG A 915 11.45 -101.64 -80.26
N ASP A 916 12.51 -101.10 -79.64
CA ASP A 916 13.90 -101.45 -79.94
C ASP A 916 14.19 -102.91 -79.58
N LYS A 917 13.65 -103.43 -78.47
CA LYS A 917 13.66 -104.87 -78.18
C LYS A 917 12.97 -105.70 -79.26
N LEU A 918 11.83 -105.25 -79.76
CA LEU A 918 11.12 -105.93 -80.85
C LEU A 918 11.92 -105.94 -82.17
N ILE A 919 12.68 -104.88 -82.42
CA ILE A 919 13.58 -104.75 -83.57
C ILE A 919 14.76 -105.73 -83.42
N ASP A 920 15.40 -105.80 -82.25
CA ASP A 920 16.48 -106.75 -81.96
C ASP A 920 16.01 -108.22 -82.11
N ASP A 921 14.78 -108.52 -81.69
CA ASP A 921 14.17 -109.85 -81.87
C ASP A 921 13.88 -110.15 -83.37
N LEU A 922 13.45 -109.14 -84.14
CA LEU A 922 13.20 -109.28 -85.59
C LEU A 922 14.49 -109.40 -86.41
N GLU A 923 15.56 -108.71 -86.04
CA GLU A 923 16.87 -108.82 -86.71
C GLU A 923 17.47 -110.22 -86.51
N ASN A 924 17.34 -110.79 -85.32
CA ASN A 924 17.78 -112.16 -85.04
C ASN A 924 16.99 -113.22 -85.83
N ILE A 925 15.68 -113.00 -86.07
CA ILE A 925 14.85 -113.90 -86.89
C ILE A 925 15.20 -113.79 -88.39
N THR A 926 15.61 -112.61 -88.86
CA THR A 926 15.93 -112.39 -90.28
C THR A 926 17.28 -113.01 -90.67
N LEU A 927 18.21 -113.12 -89.71
CA LEU A 927 19.53 -113.76 -89.88
C LEU A 927 19.43 -115.28 -90.22
N TYR A 928 18.33 -115.94 -89.89
CA TYR A 928 18.18 -117.39 -90.11
C TYR A 928 17.38 -117.77 -91.37
N LYS A 929 16.51 -116.89 -91.90
CA LYS A 929 15.69 -117.21 -93.08
C LYS A 929 16.29 -116.81 -94.43
N ASN A 930 17.12 -115.77 -94.52
CA ASN A 930 17.67 -115.34 -95.82
C ASN A 930 18.93 -116.06 -96.29
N ARG A 931 19.32 -117.14 -95.62
CA ARG A 931 20.13 -118.23 -96.23
C ARG A 931 19.42 -118.91 -97.41
N LYS A 932 18.15 -118.58 -97.70
CA LYS A 932 17.46 -118.95 -98.94
C LYS A 932 17.63 -117.96 -100.09
N LEU A 933 18.27 -116.80 -99.88
CA LEU A 933 18.66 -115.88 -100.96
C LEU A 933 20.13 -116.06 -101.38
N LEU A 934 20.54 -117.33 -101.44
CA LEU A 934 21.73 -117.81 -102.14
C LEU A 934 21.31 -118.17 -103.58
N PHE A 935 20.99 -117.18 -104.43
CA PHE A 935 20.80 -117.41 -105.88
C PHE A 935 20.94 -116.17 -106.81
N LEU A 936 21.33 -114.99 -106.36
CA LEU A 936 21.59 -113.88 -107.29
C LEU A 936 22.91 -113.19 -107.05
N GLU A 937 23.90 -113.98 -106.57
CA GLU A 937 25.33 -114.12 -106.95
C GLU A 937 26.11 -112.95 -107.58
N GLN A 938 25.55 -111.78 -107.68
CA GLN A 938 25.75 -111.05 -108.91
C GLN A 938 25.52 -109.60 -108.54
N ILE A 939 26.60 -108.94 -108.13
CA ILE A 939 27.36 -108.13 -109.09
C ILE A 939 28.22 -107.06 -108.40
N ILE A 940 27.87 -106.49 -107.24
CA ILE A 940 28.23 -105.05 -107.13
C ILE A 940 29.42 -104.67 -106.23
N ASN A 941 29.78 -105.36 -105.14
CA ASN A 941 30.46 -104.59 -104.05
C ASN A 941 31.80 -105.07 -103.46
N SER A 942 32.58 -105.95 -104.09
CA SER A 942 33.85 -106.41 -103.47
C SER A 942 35.17 -105.80 -103.98
N PHE A 943 35.21 -104.76 -104.84
CA PHE A 943 36.50 -104.17 -105.28
C PHE A 943 36.69 -102.66 -105.01
N LYS A 944 35.96 -102.09 -104.04
CA LYS A 944 36.31 -100.81 -103.41
C LYS A 944 37.47 -100.98 -102.42
N LYS A 945 38.73 -100.92 -102.88
CA LYS A 945 39.86 -100.51 -102.01
C LYS A 945 41.19 -100.12 -102.67
N LYS A 946 41.34 -100.13 -104.02
CA LYS A 946 42.67 -99.98 -104.64
C LYS A 946 42.98 -98.75 -105.51
N LYS A 947 42.01 -97.90 -105.92
CA LYS A 947 42.30 -96.75 -106.82
C LYS A 947 42.27 -95.35 -106.17
N ILE A 948 41.80 -95.25 -104.92
CA ILE A 948 41.66 -93.95 -104.22
C ILE A 948 43.03 -93.28 -103.95
N VAL A 949 44.10 -94.05 -103.79
CA VAL A 949 45.43 -93.49 -103.46
C VAL A 949 46.15 -92.87 -104.67
N GLN A 950 45.83 -93.30 -105.90
CA GLN A 950 46.53 -92.80 -107.11
C GLN A 950 45.98 -91.46 -107.65
N PHE A 951 44.71 -91.12 -107.36
CA PHE A 951 44.11 -89.88 -107.86
C PHE A 951 44.54 -88.63 -107.06
N ALA A 952 44.69 -88.77 -105.73
CA ALA A 952 45.09 -87.67 -104.84
C ALA A 952 46.49 -87.08 -105.17
N ILE A 953 47.40 -87.89 -105.71
CA ILE A 953 48.74 -87.44 -106.11
C ILE A 953 48.70 -86.63 -107.42
N TYR A 954 47.80 -86.95 -108.34
CA TYR A 954 47.67 -86.25 -109.62
C TYR A 954 47.16 -84.81 -109.47
N ILE A 955 46.11 -84.62 -108.67
CA ILE A 955 45.44 -83.31 -108.50
C ILE A 955 46.39 -82.28 -107.84
N ARG A 956 47.12 -82.65 -106.79
CA ARG A 956 48.03 -81.73 -106.07
C ARG A 956 49.13 -81.13 -106.96
N LYS A 957 49.70 -81.90 -107.90
CA LYS A 957 50.77 -81.39 -108.79
C LYS A 957 50.29 -80.37 -109.82
N LYS A 958 49.01 -80.40 -110.21
CA LYS A 958 48.46 -79.48 -111.24
C LYS A 958 48.00 -78.15 -110.64
N ILE A 959 47.44 -78.16 -109.43
CA ILE A 959 46.92 -76.97 -108.74
C ILE A 959 48.02 -75.97 -108.35
N ALA A 960 49.21 -76.46 -108.00
CA ALA A 960 50.30 -75.61 -107.51
C ALA A 960 50.88 -74.61 -108.56
N ARG A 961 50.53 -74.72 -109.85
CA ARG A 961 51.24 -73.98 -110.90
C ARG A 961 50.64 -72.65 -111.37
N ASN A 962 49.34 -72.35 -111.20
CA ASN A 962 48.77 -70.99 -111.25
C ASN A 962 47.22 -71.00 -111.06
N PRO A 963 46.69 -70.98 -109.82
CA PRO A 963 45.23 -71.01 -109.61
C PRO A 963 44.51 -69.78 -110.18
N VAL A 964 45.16 -68.60 -110.18
CA VAL A 964 44.60 -67.35 -110.74
C VAL A 964 44.30 -67.50 -112.22
N LYS A 965 45.23 -68.10 -112.98
CA LYS A 965 45.05 -68.34 -114.41
C LYS A 965 43.95 -69.37 -114.73
N ILE A 966 43.63 -70.27 -113.80
CA ILE A 966 42.55 -71.26 -113.97
C ILE A 966 41.20 -70.58 -113.74
N CYS A 967 41.02 -69.90 -112.61
CA CYS A 967 39.77 -69.17 -112.35
C CYS A 967 39.52 -68.06 -113.37
N SER A 968 40.54 -67.30 -113.80
CA SER A 968 40.36 -66.22 -114.79
C SER A 968 39.93 -66.71 -116.18
N LYS A 969 40.10 -68.01 -116.46
CA LYS A 969 39.69 -68.64 -117.73
C LYS A 969 38.43 -69.49 -117.58
N SER A 970 37.89 -69.62 -116.36
CA SER A 970 36.68 -70.37 -116.12
C SER A 970 35.48 -69.61 -116.66
N THR A 971 34.58 -70.31 -117.35
CA THR A 971 33.29 -69.74 -117.75
C THR A 971 32.34 -69.53 -116.57
N PHE A 972 32.68 -70.05 -115.39
CA PHE A 972 31.90 -69.91 -114.15
C PHE A 972 32.37 -68.75 -113.28
N PHE A 973 33.49 -68.10 -113.61
CA PHE A 973 33.91 -66.87 -112.95
C PHE A 973 33.47 -65.66 -113.78
N ASP A 974 32.46 -64.95 -113.32
CA ASP A 974 32.01 -63.71 -113.95
C ASP A 974 32.50 -62.50 -113.15
N LYS A 975 33.51 -61.81 -113.70
CA LYS A 975 34.15 -60.67 -113.05
C LYS A 975 33.18 -59.51 -112.79
N ASN A 976 32.25 -59.25 -113.69
CA ASN A 976 31.31 -58.14 -113.53
C ASN A 976 30.25 -58.51 -112.49
N TRP A 977 29.71 -59.73 -112.59
CA TRP A 977 28.77 -60.23 -111.59
C TRP A 977 29.37 -60.25 -110.20
N TYR A 978 30.61 -60.75 -110.04
CA TYR A 978 31.26 -60.84 -108.73
C TYR A 978 31.44 -59.47 -108.08
N LEU A 979 31.79 -58.43 -108.86
CA LEU A 979 31.94 -57.07 -108.35
C LEU A 979 30.59 -56.40 -108.04
N ASP A 980 29.56 -56.67 -108.82
CA ASP A 980 28.24 -56.11 -108.58
C ASP A 980 27.51 -56.81 -107.42
N TYR A 981 27.72 -58.11 -107.26
CA TYR A 981 27.13 -58.92 -106.18
C TYR A 981 27.86 -58.76 -104.84
N TYR A 982 29.16 -58.46 -104.87
CA TYR A 982 29.97 -58.20 -103.67
C TYR A 982 30.55 -56.76 -103.68
N PRO A 983 29.76 -55.76 -103.25
CA PRO A 983 30.17 -54.35 -103.26
C PRO A 983 31.42 -54.05 -102.42
N ASP A 984 31.66 -54.83 -101.36
CA ASP A 984 32.85 -54.74 -100.51
C ASP A 984 34.13 -55.05 -101.30
N VAL A 985 34.09 -56.04 -102.18
CA VAL A 985 35.20 -56.36 -103.10
C VAL A 985 35.40 -55.23 -104.10
N LYS A 986 34.32 -54.64 -104.63
CA LYS A 986 34.38 -53.48 -105.55
C LYS A 986 35.03 -52.27 -104.89
N MET A 987 34.72 -52.01 -103.63
CA MET A 987 35.36 -50.94 -102.84
C MET A 987 36.83 -51.22 -102.52
N SER A 988 37.24 -52.50 -102.38
CA SER A 988 38.63 -52.87 -102.08
C SER A 988 39.63 -52.55 -103.21
N GLY A 989 39.15 -52.44 -104.46
CA GLY A 989 39.99 -52.24 -105.64
C GLY A 989 40.85 -53.45 -106.04
N LEU A 990 40.78 -54.58 -105.33
CA LEU A 990 41.49 -55.81 -105.67
C LEU A 990 40.92 -56.46 -106.94
N ASP A 991 41.77 -57.16 -107.70
CA ASP A 991 41.28 -57.95 -108.83
C ASP A 991 40.34 -59.07 -108.32
N PRO A 992 39.11 -59.20 -108.87
CA PRO A 992 38.11 -60.12 -108.36
C PRO A 992 38.54 -61.59 -108.35
N VAL A 993 39.33 -62.01 -109.34
CA VAL A 993 39.83 -63.39 -109.41
C VAL A 993 40.83 -63.63 -108.29
N ILE A 994 41.70 -62.66 -108.03
CA ILE A 994 42.67 -62.72 -106.93
C ILE A 994 41.94 -62.72 -105.59
N HIS A 995 40.92 -61.89 -105.42
CA HIS A 995 40.11 -61.86 -104.21
C HIS A 995 39.44 -63.21 -103.95
N TYR A 996 38.79 -63.77 -104.97
CA TYR A 996 38.08 -65.04 -104.84
C TYR A 996 39.01 -66.19 -104.44
N ILE A 997 40.21 -66.26 -105.03
CA ILE A 997 41.16 -67.33 -104.72
C ILE A 997 41.73 -67.21 -103.31
N LYS A 998 42.05 -65.98 -102.88
CA LYS A 998 42.69 -65.76 -101.57
C LYS A 998 41.70 -65.82 -100.41
N TYR A 999 40.49 -65.30 -100.59
CA TYR A 999 39.53 -65.08 -99.51
C TYR A 999 38.15 -65.64 -99.86
N GLY A 1000 37.61 -65.28 -101.03
CA GLY A 1000 36.21 -65.54 -101.37
C GLY A 1000 35.78 -67.00 -101.27
N ALA A 1001 36.60 -67.95 -101.72
CA ALA A 1001 36.26 -69.37 -101.63
C ALA A 1001 36.23 -69.91 -100.19
N ALA A 1002 37.13 -69.45 -99.30
CA ALA A 1002 37.12 -69.85 -97.89
C ALA A 1002 35.93 -69.21 -97.14
N GLU A 1003 35.52 -68.02 -97.57
CA GLU A 1003 34.29 -67.34 -97.13
C GLU A 1003 33.01 -67.90 -97.78
N LYS A 1004 33.12 -68.97 -98.58
CA LYS A 1004 32.00 -69.63 -99.26
C LYS A 1004 31.23 -68.71 -100.24
N ARG A 1005 31.87 -67.65 -100.74
CA ARG A 1005 31.31 -66.77 -101.78
C ARG A 1005 31.28 -67.50 -103.13
N ASP A 1006 30.35 -67.13 -103.99
CA ASP A 1006 30.18 -67.77 -105.30
C ASP A 1006 30.96 -66.98 -106.37
N PRO A 1007 31.75 -67.63 -107.25
CA PRO A 1007 32.54 -66.97 -108.29
C PRO A 1007 31.68 -66.38 -109.43
N GLY A 1008 30.43 -66.79 -109.51
CA GLY A 1008 29.48 -66.39 -110.53
C GLY A 1008 28.13 -67.08 -110.30
N PRO A 1009 27.07 -66.65 -111.01
CA PRO A 1009 25.70 -67.12 -110.76
C PRO A 1009 25.48 -68.60 -111.12
N HIS A 1010 26.45 -69.25 -111.77
CA HIS A 1010 26.36 -70.62 -112.27
C HIS A 1010 27.27 -71.62 -111.53
N PHE A 1011 27.90 -71.20 -110.43
CA PHE A 1011 28.68 -72.08 -109.59
C PHE A 1011 28.50 -71.69 -108.14
N SER A 1012 27.94 -72.60 -107.34
CA SER A 1012 27.84 -72.40 -105.90
C SER A 1012 29.01 -73.08 -105.19
N THR A 1013 29.82 -72.27 -104.51
CA THR A 1013 30.97 -72.70 -103.73
C THR A 1013 30.52 -73.57 -102.56
N GLN A 1014 29.48 -73.15 -101.84
CA GLN A 1014 28.96 -73.89 -100.69
C GLN A 1014 28.42 -75.27 -101.10
N TYR A 1015 27.54 -75.31 -102.10
CA TYR A 1015 26.97 -76.58 -102.60
C TYR A 1015 28.06 -77.54 -103.08
N TYR A 1016 29.08 -77.04 -103.79
CA TYR A 1016 30.15 -77.91 -104.30
C TYR A 1016 30.99 -78.54 -103.18
N LEU A 1017 31.26 -77.79 -102.10
CA LEU A 1017 32.00 -78.30 -100.93
C LEU A 1017 31.17 -79.30 -100.11
N GLU A 1018 29.86 -79.09 -99.96
CA GLU A 1018 28.96 -80.03 -99.28
C GLU A 1018 28.88 -81.38 -100.00
N GLU A 1019 28.83 -81.37 -101.33
CA GLU A 1019 28.82 -82.60 -102.15
C GLU A 1019 30.20 -83.25 -102.30
N ASN A 1020 31.28 -82.50 -102.10
CA ASN A 1020 32.67 -82.99 -102.19
C ASN A 1020 33.46 -82.61 -100.91
N PRO A 1021 33.11 -83.18 -99.75
CA PRO A 1021 33.70 -82.80 -98.46
C PRO A 1021 35.21 -83.11 -98.38
N ASP A 1022 35.73 -83.98 -99.25
CA ASP A 1022 37.16 -84.22 -99.40
C ASP A 1022 37.93 -83.00 -99.96
N VAL A 1023 37.29 -82.17 -100.79
CA VAL A 1023 37.87 -80.91 -101.30
C VAL A 1023 38.01 -79.89 -100.17
N GLU A 1024 37.01 -79.82 -99.28
CA GLU A 1024 37.01 -78.94 -98.11
C GLU A 1024 38.14 -79.31 -97.13
N ILE A 1025 38.27 -80.60 -96.81
CA ILE A 1025 39.33 -81.11 -95.92
C ILE A 1025 40.74 -80.83 -96.50
N MET A 1026 40.90 -80.84 -97.82
CA MET A 1026 42.20 -80.58 -98.46
C MET A 1026 42.54 -79.09 -98.63
N GLY A 1027 41.62 -78.17 -98.35
CA GLY A 1027 41.82 -76.72 -98.50
C GLY A 1027 42.08 -76.29 -99.95
N ILE A 1028 41.57 -77.03 -100.93
CA ILE A 1028 41.72 -76.72 -102.36
C ILE A 1028 40.57 -75.81 -102.80
N ASN A 1029 40.86 -74.74 -103.55
CA ASN A 1029 39.81 -73.86 -104.09
C ASN A 1029 38.81 -74.66 -104.94
N PRO A 1030 37.49 -74.63 -104.64
CA PRO A 1030 36.50 -75.52 -105.23
C PRO A 1030 36.29 -75.28 -106.72
N LEU A 1031 36.33 -74.03 -107.20
CA LEU A 1031 36.22 -73.76 -108.64
C LEU A 1031 37.46 -74.27 -109.41
N VAL A 1032 38.65 -74.12 -108.83
CA VAL A 1032 39.88 -74.66 -109.41
C VAL A 1032 39.82 -76.19 -109.46
N HIS A 1033 39.30 -76.83 -108.40
CA HIS A 1033 39.09 -78.27 -108.37
C HIS A 1033 38.13 -78.72 -109.47
N TYR A 1034 36.97 -78.07 -109.58
CA TYR A 1034 35.95 -78.37 -110.57
C TYR A 1034 36.45 -78.26 -112.02
N GLU A 1035 37.16 -77.17 -112.36
CA GLU A 1035 37.71 -76.97 -113.72
C GLU A 1035 38.78 -78.01 -114.09
N ILE A 1036 39.55 -78.48 -113.11
CA ILE A 1036 40.54 -79.55 -113.33
C ILE A 1036 39.83 -80.90 -113.49
N GLN A 1037 38.80 -81.18 -112.68
CA GLN A 1037 38.02 -82.41 -112.75
C GLN A 1037 37.27 -82.53 -114.07
N LYS A 1038 36.67 -81.44 -114.57
CA LYS A 1038 35.97 -81.38 -115.87
C LYS A 1038 36.89 -81.75 -117.05
N LYS A 1039 38.19 -81.42 -116.99
CA LYS A 1039 39.16 -81.80 -118.02
C LYS A 1039 39.67 -83.25 -117.93
N TYR A 1040 39.50 -83.94 -116.79
CA TYR A 1040 39.97 -85.32 -116.60
C TYR A 1040 38.93 -86.38 -117.00
N LEU A 1041 37.74 -85.96 -117.43
CA LEU A 1041 36.68 -86.83 -117.97
C LEU A 1041 36.55 -86.74 -119.50
N ILE A 1042 37.41 -85.97 -120.18
CA ILE A 1042 37.41 -85.81 -121.65
C ILE A 1042 38.75 -86.29 -122.27
N GLU A 1043 39.47 -87.17 -121.56
CA GLU A 1043 40.43 -88.12 -122.16
C GLU A 1043 40.21 -89.52 -121.58
#